data_AF-A0A348XJG8-F1
#
_entry.id   AF-A0A348XJG8-F1
#
_cell.length_a   1.000
_cell.length_b   1.000
_cell.length_c   1.000
_cell.angle_alpha   90.00
_cell.angle_beta   90.00
_cell.angle_gamma   90.00
#
_symmetry.space_group_name_H-M   'P 1'
#
loop_
_entity.id
_entity.type
_entity.pdbx_description
1 polymer ?
#
loop_
_entity_poly.entity_id
_entity_poly.type
_entity_poly.pdbx_seq_one_letter_code
_entity_poly.pdbx_strand_id
1 'polypeptide(L)'
;HPALVVWAGLVPSIASLALLTYHGDLIIGELTETETLLGASVMVMQGLVLIAFSAVYWQARAGWLSRSAAVEGEDMEDSSPTRTFTPSIWSCVGLLMIQICHVVLLFYAADELVTGNVPRWMLSAGSIQVSGIGLAMPGILYALVWLSCRDAGKPVAVDVGVCVVSAISLPLTSYVVVSLASSWGGRLDGAVAVLLCCSFVTLEMILILRLMGWIRFKSKGKCGALVAAGAGIVIGLVGPLAGLALNAVIPLPGNFQSLWFYAFAIVTGIAVVMPAKACGKRFRLGILAVRAVCFPYTLYFFVVFLPFVPVGVLGLVVGLGVLLLFPLLLFIFHLGLLLEDIRAVSENLSRAVALTVVAVGVSVAPLGVIGTLYAERVVLRQALAFNSCPDYSKTLQFQGSHRLLRSVLKSGHTRSHKDRVPLIDPLRQKIVFDGMVLSAARSAALFKAFFGEGLESKPKARWTVRPPERNVVLHQIERIPAQRGDSNVRYKILLRNDGGNRSEYETKLRVPEGVLIADFALEVGEELVPGRIFERSAATAIYKQIRDVERRDPGLLRYDSPTQLDFRVYPFAIEEIRTVHIEFAPAAGRAVTVYLGERALSFGGKQTALTGAASGQSFVQLNAEVLTGLPRFEPRPYVHAFVPWNKPTSAEETARISEIMTRLETDDLRMTAVNYQAQDLEVTDDLTRTLEQCWLPVAGGSCMPHAIGRALWQRTREAGDDEQWRSYPVLFPMDGTKIERGWAEVGTLYAEPESLVNAAIALRMNGVVRVLRADATDSLLRFPGTTPGPLEVYDGKTGAFSPVASEQVTEQAYLDSLGLWLRSSQARRNPAEAEETLAQFVKRSQETGIMVPMSSYIVVENSAQWKMLERMHKQRLKGDSGLGFTTPAPPMWLLLPAVLLVNFVRDRRKRCGGYTA
;
A
#
# COMPACT_ATOMS: atom_id res chain seq x y z
N HIS A 1 33.53 -9.15 22.83
CA HIS A 1 32.46 -9.97 23.43
C HIS A 1 31.81 -10.82 22.34
N PRO A 2 31.62 -12.13 22.51
CA PRO A 2 31.05 -13.03 21.48
C PRO A 2 29.65 -12.66 20.97
N ALA A 3 28.87 -11.87 21.70
CA ALA A 3 27.55 -11.39 21.28
C ALA A 3 27.61 -10.39 20.11
N LEU A 4 28.70 -9.63 19.99
CA LEU A 4 28.93 -8.73 18.84
C LEU A 4 29.16 -9.52 17.54
N VAL A 5 29.74 -10.72 17.63
CA VAL A 5 29.96 -11.60 16.47
C VAL A 5 28.64 -12.18 15.97
N VAL A 6 27.75 -12.56 16.88
CA VAL A 6 26.39 -13.02 16.54
C VAL A 6 25.59 -11.90 15.86
N TRP A 7 25.69 -10.68 16.37
CA TRP A 7 24.98 -9.51 15.80
C TRP A 7 25.55 -9.07 14.44
N ALA A 8 26.87 -9.07 14.28
CA ALA A 8 27.53 -8.64 13.04
C ALA A 8 27.45 -9.66 11.90
N GLY A 9 27.22 -10.93 12.22
CA GLY A 9 27.29 -12.01 11.23
C GLY A 9 26.07 -12.88 11.10
N LEU A 10 25.69 -13.56 12.19
CA LEU A 10 24.59 -14.52 12.14
C LEU A 10 23.27 -13.85 11.74
N VAL A 11 22.99 -12.68 12.31
CA VAL A 11 21.71 -11.98 12.09
C VAL A 11 21.58 -11.44 10.65
N PRO A 12 22.56 -10.71 10.08
CA PRO A 12 22.50 -10.30 8.68
C PRO A 12 22.52 -11.47 7.70
N SER A 13 23.27 -12.54 7.98
CA SER A 13 23.29 -13.74 7.12
C SER A 13 21.95 -14.47 7.10
N ILE A 14 21.26 -14.62 8.24
CA ILE A 14 19.91 -15.18 8.29
C ILE A 14 18.92 -14.27 7.54
N ALA A 15 19.02 -12.95 7.70
CA ALA A 15 18.18 -12.00 6.98
C ALA A 15 18.44 -12.04 5.46
N SER A 16 19.68 -12.28 5.04
CA SER A 16 20.07 -12.43 3.63
C SER A 16 19.56 -13.74 3.03
N LEU A 17 19.60 -14.84 3.81
CA LEU A 17 19.00 -16.11 3.42
C LEU A 17 17.47 -15.99 3.28
N ALA A 18 16.82 -15.31 4.22
CA ALA A 18 15.39 -15.03 4.19
C ALA A 18 14.99 -14.12 3.01
N LEU A 19 15.86 -13.19 2.61
CA LEU A 19 15.64 -12.31 1.45
C LEU A 19 15.68 -13.12 0.15
N LEU A 20 16.70 -14.00 0.01
CA LEU A 20 16.83 -14.87 -1.16
C LEU A 20 15.71 -15.89 -1.25
N THR A 21 15.22 -16.45 -0.13
CA THR A 21 14.05 -17.35 -0.16
C THR A 21 12.76 -16.59 -0.45
N TYR A 22 12.55 -15.41 0.13
CA TYR A 22 11.37 -14.57 -0.13
C TYR A 22 11.26 -14.14 -1.59
N HIS A 23 12.39 -13.82 -2.23
CA HIS A 23 12.43 -13.54 -3.67
C HIS A 23 12.44 -14.82 -4.51
N GLY A 24 13.04 -15.89 -4.02
CA GLY A 24 13.07 -17.21 -4.66
C GLY A 24 11.66 -17.70 -5.00
N ASP A 25 10.67 -17.53 -4.12
CA ASP A 25 9.29 -17.93 -4.40
C ASP A 25 8.68 -17.26 -5.65
N LEU A 26 9.16 -16.09 -6.07
CA LEU A 26 8.74 -15.42 -7.32
C LEU A 26 9.48 -15.94 -8.55
N ILE A 27 10.73 -16.39 -8.38
CA ILE A 27 11.71 -16.59 -9.45
C ILE A 27 11.91 -18.09 -9.77
N ILE A 28 11.82 -18.98 -8.77
CA ILE A 28 12.21 -20.41 -8.87
C ILE A 28 11.52 -21.16 -10.00
N GLY A 29 10.30 -20.77 -10.40
CA GLY A 29 9.57 -21.42 -11.50
C GLY A 29 9.98 -20.99 -12.90
N GLU A 30 10.83 -19.96 -13.04
CA GLU A 30 11.18 -19.33 -14.32
C GLU A 30 12.69 -19.30 -14.59
N LEU A 31 13.51 -19.92 -13.73
CA LEU A 31 14.97 -19.95 -13.86
C LEU A 31 15.43 -21.01 -14.86
N THR A 32 16.39 -20.64 -15.70
CA THR A 32 17.20 -21.55 -16.51
C THR A 32 18.21 -22.31 -15.64
N GLU A 33 18.73 -23.44 -16.13
CA GLU A 33 19.71 -24.26 -15.42
C GLU A 33 20.97 -23.45 -15.02
N THR A 34 21.43 -22.56 -15.89
CA THR A 34 22.54 -21.64 -15.62
C THR A 34 22.24 -20.65 -14.49
N GLU A 35 21.04 -20.10 -14.44
CA GLU A 35 20.64 -19.16 -13.39
C GLU A 35 20.44 -19.88 -12.04
N THR A 36 19.98 -21.13 -12.05
CA THR A 36 19.89 -21.95 -10.83
C THR A 36 21.28 -22.24 -10.23
N LEU A 37 22.28 -22.48 -11.08
CA LEU A 37 23.68 -22.64 -10.70
C LEU A 37 24.28 -21.35 -10.12
N LEU A 38 23.94 -20.20 -10.72
CA LEU A 38 24.34 -18.89 -10.23
C LEU A 38 23.71 -18.58 -8.86
N GLY A 39 22.41 -18.87 -8.70
CA GLY A 39 21.70 -18.77 -7.42
C GLY A 39 22.30 -19.67 -6.34
N ALA A 40 22.62 -20.92 -6.69
CA ALA A 40 23.34 -21.84 -5.79
C ALA A 40 24.71 -21.29 -5.38
N SER A 41 25.44 -20.66 -6.31
CA SER A 41 26.75 -20.04 -6.02
C SER A 41 26.64 -18.88 -5.02
N VAL A 42 25.59 -18.05 -5.12
CA VAL A 42 25.28 -16.99 -4.14
C VAL A 42 24.96 -17.59 -2.76
N MET A 43 24.19 -18.68 -2.70
CA MET A 43 23.87 -19.38 -1.45
C MET A 43 25.10 -20.05 -0.82
N VAL A 44 25.99 -20.63 -1.62
CA VAL A 44 27.27 -21.20 -1.15
C VAL A 44 28.16 -20.12 -0.54
N MET A 45 28.28 -18.95 -1.18
CA MET A 45 29.05 -17.83 -0.62
C MET A 45 28.45 -17.32 0.69
N GLN A 46 27.13 -17.29 0.84
CA GLN A 46 26.50 -17.02 2.14
C GLN A 46 26.82 -18.08 3.19
N GLY A 47 26.87 -19.36 2.81
CA GLY A 47 27.34 -20.44 3.67
C GLY A 47 28.77 -20.20 4.16
N LEU A 48 29.67 -19.79 3.25
CA LEU A 48 31.05 -19.45 3.59
C LEU A 48 31.15 -18.24 4.53
N VAL A 49 30.33 -17.21 4.34
CA VAL A 49 30.20 -16.07 5.28
C VAL A 49 29.81 -16.56 6.67
N LEU A 50 28.81 -17.44 6.78
CA LEU A 50 28.36 -18.01 8.06
C LEU A 50 29.46 -18.83 8.75
N ILE A 51 30.20 -19.63 7.99
CA ILE A 51 31.33 -20.43 8.50
C ILE A 51 32.43 -19.50 9.03
N ALA A 52 32.81 -18.48 8.27
CA ALA A 52 33.82 -17.50 8.68
C ALA A 52 33.42 -16.78 9.98
N PHE A 53 32.14 -16.40 10.11
CA PHE A 53 31.62 -15.82 11.35
C PHE A 53 31.62 -16.80 12.52
N SER A 54 31.25 -18.06 12.28
CA SER A 54 31.31 -19.10 13.30
C SER A 54 32.72 -19.30 13.82
N ALA A 55 33.72 -19.31 12.93
CA ALA A 55 35.14 -19.39 13.31
C ALA A 55 35.57 -18.19 14.18
N VAL A 56 35.23 -16.97 13.77
CA VAL A 56 35.50 -15.75 14.55
C VAL A 56 34.75 -15.76 15.90
N TYR A 57 33.53 -16.29 15.94
CA TYR A 57 32.73 -16.42 17.15
C TYR A 57 33.35 -17.40 18.14
N TRP A 58 33.74 -18.60 17.68
CA TRP A 58 34.34 -19.62 18.51
C TRP A 58 35.70 -19.18 19.05
N GLN A 59 36.52 -18.48 18.26
CA GLN A 59 37.74 -17.84 18.76
C GLN A 59 37.43 -16.81 19.86
N ALA A 60 36.44 -15.94 19.64
CA ALA A 60 36.05 -14.92 20.61
C ALA A 60 35.42 -15.51 21.88
N ARG A 61 34.73 -16.65 21.77
CA ARG A 61 34.10 -17.37 22.89
C ARG A 61 35.14 -18.15 23.70
N ALA A 62 36.05 -18.86 23.04
CA ALA A 62 37.14 -19.59 23.69
C ALA A 62 38.01 -18.63 24.53
N GLY A 63 38.37 -17.47 23.96
CA GLY A 63 39.09 -16.42 24.69
C GLY A 63 38.29 -15.73 25.81
N TRP A 64 36.95 -15.77 25.76
CA TRP A 64 36.10 -15.26 26.84
C TRP A 64 35.95 -16.27 27.98
N LEU A 65 35.78 -17.56 27.64
CA LEU A 65 35.68 -18.65 28.61
C LEU A 65 36.99 -18.85 29.37
N SER A 66 38.15 -18.78 28.70
CA SER A 66 39.46 -18.85 29.37
C SER A 66 39.65 -17.73 30.39
N ARG A 67 39.11 -16.53 30.10
CA ARG A 67 39.10 -15.39 31.02
C ARG A 67 38.16 -15.58 32.21
N SER A 68 37.05 -16.29 32.01
CA SER A 68 36.06 -16.54 33.06
C SER A 68 36.60 -17.58 34.05
N ALA A 69 37.26 -18.61 33.53
CA ALA A 69 37.95 -19.63 34.34
C ALA A 69 39.17 -19.07 35.09
N ALA A 70 39.95 -18.17 34.48
CA ALA A 70 41.11 -17.53 35.12
C ALA A 70 40.75 -16.47 36.19
N VAL A 71 39.46 -16.11 36.33
CA VAL A 71 38.99 -15.20 37.40
C VAL A 71 38.46 -16.00 38.60
N GLU A 72 38.24 -17.31 38.44
CA GLU A 72 37.79 -18.22 39.52
C GLU A 72 38.95 -18.96 40.21
N GLY A 73 40.18 -18.88 39.68
CA GLY A 73 41.37 -19.48 40.28
C GLY A 73 42.52 -18.48 40.38
N GLU A 74 43.04 -18.32 41.59
CA GLU A 74 44.31 -17.69 42.01
C GLU A 74 44.35 -16.21 42.43
N ASP A 75 45.02 -16.04 43.57
CA ASP A 75 45.33 -14.84 44.32
C ASP A 75 46.19 -13.84 43.53
N MET A 76 45.98 -12.57 43.84
CA MET A 76 46.72 -11.42 43.29
C MET A 76 48.18 -11.42 43.73
N GLU A 77 49.11 -11.83 42.87
CA GLU A 77 50.51 -11.32 42.87
C GLU A 77 51.32 -11.78 41.64
N ASP A 78 50.99 -11.30 40.42
CA ASP A 78 52.01 -10.90 39.45
C ASP A 78 51.39 -10.09 38.29
N SER A 79 51.80 -8.83 38.17
CA SER A 79 51.31 -7.90 37.15
C SER A 79 52.15 -8.00 35.88
N SER A 80 51.79 -8.91 34.97
CA SER A 80 52.14 -8.83 33.55
C SER A 80 50.90 -8.41 32.73
N PRO A 81 51.05 -7.65 31.62
CA PRO A 81 49.93 -6.98 30.99
C PRO A 81 48.96 -8.01 30.41
N THR A 82 47.74 -8.01 30.95
CA THR A 82 46.61 -8.82 30.50
C THR A 82 46.54 -8.84 28.98
N ARG A 83 47.00 -9.92 28.33
CA ARG A 83 46.81 -10.15 26.89
C ARG A 83 45.30 -10.29 26.66
N THR A 84 44.65 -9.20 26.28
CA THR A 84 43.29 -9.22 25.74
C THR A 84 43.31 -10.14 24.51
N PHE A 85 42.64 -11.28 24.56
CA PHE A 85 42.60 -12.21 23.44
C PHE A 85 41.87 -11.55 22.26
N THR A 86 42.64 -11.01 21.33
CA THR A 86 42.17 -10.39 20.09
C THR A 86 41.94 -11.48 19.05
N PRO A 87 40.83 -11.48 18.29
CA PRO A 87 40.70 -12.36 17.13
C PRO A 87 41.93 -12.23 16.22
N SER A 88 42.33 -13.34 15.58
CA SER A 88 43.47 -13.35 14.68
C SER A 88 43.27 -12.31 13.57
N ILE A 89 44.34 -11.56 13.24
CA ILE A 89 44.28 -10.55 12.17
C ILE A 89 43.85 -11.20 10.85
N TRP A 90 44.35 -12.41 10.60
CA TRP A 90 44.01 -13.21 9.42
C TRP A 90 42.55 -13.64 9.40
N SER A 91 41.93 -13.87 10.55
CA SER A 91 40.49 -14.17 10.63
C SER A 91 39.62 -12.93 10.35
N CYS A 92 40.07 -11.74 10.78
CA CYS A 92 39.37 -10.49 10.46
C CYS A 92 39.54 -10.08 9.00
N VAL A 93 40.75 -10.22 8.44
CA VAL A 93 41.03 -9.99 7.01
C VAL A 93 40.28 -11.01 6.15
N GLY A 94 40.29 -12.29 6.52
CA GLY A 94 39.52 -13.33 5.83
C GLY A 94 38.03 -13.04 5.81
N LEU A 95 37.45 -12.61 6.95
CA LEU A 95 36.06 -12.19 7.03
C LEU A 95 35.76 -10.99 6.12
N LEU A 96 36.63 -9.97 6.12
CA LEU A 96 36.50 -8.80 5.26
C LEU A 96 36.54 -9.20 3.76
N MET A 97 37.50 -10.03 3.37
CA MET A 97 37.65 -10.50 1.98
C MET A 97 36.45 -11.32 1.52
N ILE A 98 35.95 -12.25 2.35
CA ILE A 98 34.76 -13.05 2.02
C ILE A 98 33.53 -12.15 1.84
N GLN A 99 33.36 -11.12 2.67
CA GLN A 99 32.25 -10.17 2.53
C GLN A 99 32.35 -9.32 1.27
N ILE A 100 33.55 -8.85 0.92
CA ILE A 100 33.78 -8.11 -0.32
C ILE A 100 33.48 -9.01 -1.52
N CYS A 101 33.99 -10.25 -1.54
CA CYS A 101 33.69 -11.22 -2.59
C CYS A 101 32.19 -11.51 -2.70
N HIS A 102 31.48 -11.60 -1.57
CA HIS A 102 30.03 -11.80 -1.57
C HIS A 102 29.29 -10.61 -2.20
N VAL A 103 29.66 -9.36 -1.86
CA VAL A 103 29.09 -8.15 -2.46
C VAL A 103 29.36 -8.09 -3.95
N VAL A 104 30.59 -8.40 -4.38
CA VAL A 104 30.96 -8.43 -5.81
C VAL A 104 30.16 -9.49 -6.56
N LEU A 105 30.07 -10.71 -6.03
CA LEU A 105 29.29 -11.79 -6.66
C LEU A 105 27.81 -11.41 -6.78
N LEU A 106 27.22 -10.84 -5.72
CA LEU A 106 25.84 -10.35 -5.76
C LEU A 106 25.64 -9.26 -6.82
N PHE A 107 26.64 -8.40 -7.03
CA PHE A 107 26.55 -7.32 -8.02
C PHE A 107 26.43 -7.86 -9.45
N TYR A 108 27.26 -8.86 -9.80
CA TYR A 108 27.19 -9.54 -11.11
C TYR A 108 25.97 -10.46 -11.22
N ALA A 109 25.68 -11.23 -10.17
CA ALA A 109 24.58 -12.20 -10.21
C ALA A 109 23.20 -11.54 -10.20
N ALA A 110 23.04 -10.33 -9.67
CA ALA A 110 21.72 -9.71 -9.54
C ALA A 110 21.03 -9.40 -10.87
N ASP A 111 21.78 -9.08 -11.93
CA ASP A 111 21.21 -8.84 -13.26
C ASP A 111 20.81 -10.16 -13.95
N GLU A 112 21.56 -11.24 -13.72
CA GLU A 112 21.24 -12.57 -14.27
C GLU A 112 20.15 -13.30 -13.46
N LEU A 113 20.05 -13.07 -12.15
CA LEU A 113 19.03 -13.67 -11.28
C LEU A 113 17.62 -13.10 -11.50
N VAL A 114 17.51 -11.90 -12.10
CA VAL A 114 16.23 -11.31 -12.46
C VAL A 114 15.94 -11.65 -13.92
N THR A 115 15.26 -12.78 -14.14
CA THR A 115 14.90 -13.25 -15.48
C THR A 115 14.09 -12.20 -16.25
N GLY A 116 14.15 -12.23 -17.59
CA GLY A 116 13.35 -11.35 -18.45
C GLY A 116 11.82 -11.54 -18.30
N ASN A 117 11.40 -12.63 -17.65
CA ASN A 117 9.99 -12.97 -17.43
C ASN A 117 9.45 -12.36 -16.12
N VAL A 118 10.31 -12.06 -15.15
CA VAL A 118 9.93 -11.33 -13.93
C VAL A 118 9.99 -9.81 -14.20
N PRO A 119 8.88 -9.09 -14.07
CA PRO A 119 8.87 -7.66 -14.32
C PRO A 119 9.80 -6.89 -13.37
N ARG A 120 10.60 -5.95 -13.91
CA ARG A 120 11.58 -5.14 -13.15
C ARG A 120 11.00 -4.36 -11.97
N TRP A 121 9.70 -4.07 -12.00
CA TRP A 121 9.00 -3.38 -10.92
C TRP A 121 8.61 -4.31 -9.77
N MET A 122 8.50 -5.63 -10.02
CA MET A 122 8.28 -6.66 -9.00
C MET A 122 9.59 -6.99 -8.27
N LEU A 123 10.67 -7.09 -9.04
CA LEU A 123 12.00 -7.32 -8.54
C LEU A 123 13.01 -6.66 -9.48
N SER A 124 13.84 -5.75 -8.97
CA SER A 124 14.93 -5.17 -9.75
C SER A 124 16.27 -5.64 -9.23
N ALA A 125 17.22 -5.85 -10.14
CA ALA A 125 18.62 -6.14 -9.79
C ALA A 125 19.17 -5.12 -8.78
N GLY A 126 18.88 -3.83 -8.99
CA GLY A 126 19.25 -2.75 -8.07
C GLY A 126 18.70 -2.93 -6.64
N SER A 127 17.47 -3.42 -6.48
CA SER A 127 16.90 -3.68 -5.15
C SER A 127 17.59 -4.83 -4.42
N ILE A 128 17.98 -5.87 -5.15
CA ILE A 128 18.75 -7.01 -4.64
C ILE A 128 20.15 -6.54 -4.26
N GLN A 129 20.81 -5.76 -5.12
CA GLN A 129 22.13 -5.19 -4.88
C GLN A 129 22.17 -4.32 -3.62
N VAL A 130 21.24 -3.36 -3.48
CA VAL A 130 21.17 -2.47 -2.31
C VAL A 130 20.89 -3.26 -1.02
N SER A 131 19.99 -4.24 -1.07
CA SER A 131 19.67 -5.08 0.10
C SER A 131 20.85 -5.97 0.49
N GLY A 132 21.53 -6.56 -0.51
CA GLY A 132 22.72 -7.37 -0.33
C GLY A 132 23.88 -6.59 0.31
N ILE A 133 24.16 -5.38 -0.20
CA ILE A 133 25.16 -4.49 0.39
C ILE A 133 24.79 -4.13 1.83
N GLY A 134 23.55 -3.73 2.08
CA GLY A 134 23.08 -3.36 3.43
C GLY A 134 23.23 -4.49 4.45
N LEU A 135 23.07 -5.74 4.03
CA LEU A 135 23.24 -6.93 4.88
C LEU A 135 24.70 -7.34 5.07
N ALA A 136 25.59 -7.08 4.11
CA ALA A 136 27.03 -7.33 4.26
C ALA A 136 27.72 -6.31 5.18
N MET A 137 27.20 -5.07 5.25
CA MET A 137 27.82 -3.95 5.96
C MET A 137 28.12 -4.18 7.45
N PRO A 138 27.24 -4.78 8.28
CA PRO A 138 27.57 -5.04 9.69
C PRO A 138 28.80 -5.93 9.86
N GLY A 139 28.99 -6.90 8.95
CA GLY A 139 30.14 -7.79 8.98
C GLY A 139 31.43 -7.12 8.54
N ILE A 140 31.34 -6.30 7.50
CA ILE A 140 32.44 -5.42 7.07
C ILE A 140 32.84 -4.51 8.24
N LEU A 141 31.87 -3.81 8.85
CA LEU A 141 32.13 -2.88 9.95
C LEU A 141 32.74 -3.57 11.18
N TYR A 142 32.29 -4.79 11.52
CA TYR A 142 32.88 -5.57 12.61
C TYR A 142 34.36 -5.91 12.34
N ALA A 143 34.69 -6.39 11.14
CA ALA A 143 36.07 -6.69 10.77
C ALA A 143 36.94 -5.43 10.82
N LEU A 144 36.41 -4.32 10.31
CA LEU A 144 37.11 -3.03 10.29
C LEU A 144 37.36 -2.47 11.69
N VAL A 145 36.40 -2.52 12.60
CA VAL A 145 36.59 -2.06 13.99
C VAL A 145 37.72 -2.82 14.68
N TRP A 146 37.80 -4.14 14.48
CA TRP A 146 38.87 -4.94 15.08
C TRP A 146 40.24 -4.70 14.46
N LEU A 147 40.31 -4.56 13.13
CA LEU A 147 41.55 -4.19 12.44
C LEU A 147 42.05 -2.81 12.91
N SER A 148 41.13 -1.87 13.13
CA SER A 148 41.44 -0.50 13.54
C SER A 148 41.90 -0.38 14.99
N CYS A 149 41.41 -1.25 15.88
CA CYS A 149 41.74 -1.23 17.32
C CYS A 149 43.10 -1.87 17.66
N ARG A 150 43.86 -2.37 16.67
CA ARG A 150 45.20 -2.96 16.89
C ARG A 150 46.24 -1.86 17.03
N ASP A 151 47.06 -1.89 18.07
CA ASP A 151 48.15 -0.92 18.24
C ASP A 151 49.19 -1.05 17.13
N ALA A 152 49.46 0.05 16.43
CA ALA A 152 50.48 0.13 15.39
C ALA A 152 51.91 0.35 15.95
N GLY A 153 52.07 0.34 17.28
CA GLY A 153 53.35 0.61 17.95
C GLY A 153 53.87 2.04 17.80
N LYS A 154 53.05 2.96 17.25
CA LYS A 154 53.41 4.37 17.00
C LYS A 154 52.71 5.30 17.99
N PRO A 155 53.29 6.49 18.27
CA PRO A 155 52.60 7.53 19.03
C PRO A 155 51.26 7.88 18.36
N VAL A 156 50.18 7.95 19.13
CA VAL A 156 48.80 8.12 18.63
C VAL A 156 48.66 9.28 17.64
N ALA A 157 49.35 10.40 17.87
CA ALA A 157 49.30 11.57 16.97
C ALA A 157 49.95 11.30 15.60
N VAL A 158 51.08 10.59 15.56
CA VAL A 158 51.77 10.20 14.33
C VAL A 158 50.93 9.17 13.56
N ASP A 159 50.32 8.24 14.28
CA ASP A 159 49.47 7.20 13.72
C ASP A 159 48.19 7.79 13.09
N VAL A 160 47.52 8.72 13.77
CA VAL A 160 46.40 9.50 13.22
C VAL A 160 46.85 10.29 11.99
N GLY A 161 48.01 10.95 12.04
CA GLY A 161 48.54 11.71 10.90
C GLY A 161 48.77 10.83 9.66
N VAL A 162 49.36 9.64 9.84
CA VAL A 162 49.52 8.65 8.75
C VAL A 162 48.17 8.23 8.20
N CYS A 163 47.19 7.94 9.05
CA CYS A 163 45.83 7.57 8.61
C CYS A 163 45.14 8.69 7.82
N VAL A 164 45.29 9.96 8.25
CA VAL A 164 44.75 11.12 7.51
C VAL A 164 45.40 11.23 6.14
N VAL A 165 46.73 11.15 6.07
CA VAL A 165 47.47 11.23 4.81
C VAL A 165 47.07 10.08 3.88
N SER A 166 46.96 8.85 4.38
CA SER A 166 46.51 7.69 3.62
C SER A 166 45.06 7.80 3.14
N ALA A 167 44.16 8.33 3.98
CA ALA A 167 42.75 8.51 3.63
C ALA A 167 42.54 9.57 2.54
N ILE A 168 43.49 10.50 2.36
CA ILE A 168 43.45 11.52 1.30
C ILE A 168 44.22 11.04 0.07
N SER A 169 45.39 10.43 0.26
CA SER A 169 46.28 10.04 -0.83
C SER A 169 45.78 8.83 -1.61
N LEU A 170 45.18 7.82 -0.95
CA LEU A 170 44.67 6.62 -1.64
C LEU A 170 43.52 6.96 -2.62
N PRO A 171 42.48 7.73 -2.25
CA PRO A 171 41.45 8.10 -3.21
C PRO A 171 41.99 8.99 -4.32
N LEU A 172 42.86 9.95 -4.00
CA LEU A 172 43.43 10.84 -5.01
C LEU A 172 44.28 10.07 -6.03
N THR A 173 45.16 9.19 -5.56
CA THR A 173 46.00 8.35 -6.43
C THR A 173 45.16 7.39 -7.26
N SER A 174 44.17 6.73 -6.67
CA SER A 174 43.26 5.85 -7.41
C SER A 174 42.45 6.60 -8.46
N TYR A 175 41.97 7.82 -8.16
CA TYR A 175 41.25 8.68 -9.10
C TYR A 175 42.15 9.09 -10.27
N VAL A 176 43.41 9.46 -10.00
CA VAL A 176 44.39 9.79 -11.04
C VAL A 176 44.68 8.56 -11.91
N VAL A 177 44.95 7.40 -11.30
CA VAL A 177 45.20 6.14 -12.02
C VAL A 177 44.02 5.73 -12.89
N VAL A 178 42.80 5.80 -12.34
CA VAL A 178 41.56 5.52 -13.05
C VAL A 178 41.35 6.49 -14.21
N SER A 179 41.57 7.79 -13.98
CA SER A 179 41.36 8.83 -14.98
C SER A 179 42.38 8.72 -16.12
N LEU A 180 43.63 8.33 -15.83
CA LEU A 180 44.64 7.98 -16.83
C LEU A 180 44.24 6.72 -17.62
N ALA A 181 43.84 5.65 -16.93
CA ALA A 181 43.43 4.39 -17.56
C ALA A 181 42.20 4.57 -18.47
N SER A 182 41.22 5.39 -18.06
CA SER A 182 40.05 5.71 -18.87
C SER A 182 40.38 6.58 -20.07
N SER A 183 41.36 7.48 -19.94
CA SER A 183 41.84 8.31 -21.06
C SER A 183 42.53 7.49 -22.14
N TRP A 184 42.99 6.27 -21.83
CA TRP A 184 43.56 5.32 -22.78
C TRP A 184 42.53 4.30 -23.32
N GLY A 185 41.24 4.57 -23.15
CA GLY A 185 40.15 3.73 -23.66
C GLY A 185 39.78 2.54 -22.76
N GLY A 186 40.37 2.42 -21.58
CA GLY A 186 39.99 1.40 -20.59
C GLY A 186 38.63 1.71 -19.96
N ARG A 187 37.67 0.77 -20.06
CA ARG A 187 36.47 0.80 -19.21
C ARG A 187 36.80 0.13 -17.89
N LEU A 188 36.53 0.82 -16.78
CA LEU A 188 36.58 0.23 -15.46
C LEU A 188 35.55 -0.88 -15.35
N ASP A 189 36.02 -2.08 -15.00
CA ASP A 189 35.15 -3.18 -14.62
C ASP A 189 34.49 -2.89 -13.26
N GLY A 190 33.25 -3.31 -13.08
CA GLY A 190 32.46 -3.07 -11.86
C GLY A 190 33.16 -3.60 -10.60
N ALA A 191 33.86 -4.73 -10.71
CA ALA A 191 34.66 -5.32 -9.64
C ALA A 191 35.74 -4.38 -9.10
N VAL A 192 36.46 -3.66 -9.98
CA VAL A 192 37.55 -2.74 -9.58
C VAL A 192 37.00 -1.54 -8.82
N ALA A 193 35.84 -1.01 -9.24
CA ALA A 193 35.17 0.08 -8.54
C ALA A 193 34.72 -0.34 -7.13
N VAL A 194 34.17 -1.56 -6.98
CA VAL A 194 33.77 -2.11 -5.68
C VAL A 194 34.97 -2.29 -4.75
N LEU A 195 36.09 -2.82 -5.26
CA LEU A 195 37.32 -3.01 -4.49
C LEU A 195 37.92 -1.69 -4.00
N LEU A 196 37.95 -0.66 -4.86
CA LEU A 196 38.37 0.69 -4.48
C LEU A 196 37.46 1.28 -3.39
N CYS A 197 36.15 1.17 -3.57
CA CYS A 197 35.16 1.63 -2.60
C CYS A 197 35.36 0.96 -1.23
N CYS A 198 35.53 -0.37 -1.20
CA CYS A 198 35.79 -1.10 0.05
C CYS A 198 37.12 -0.69 0.71
N SER A 199 38.15 -0.39 -0.09
CA SER A 199 39.44 0.08 0.41
C SER A 199 39.32 1.46 1.07
N PHE A 200 38.52 2.37 0.50
CA PHE A 200 38.23 3.66 1.14
C PHE A 200 37.49 3.50 2.45
N VAL A 201 36.40 2.74 2.48
CA VAL A 201 35.64 2.44 3.72
C VAL A 201 36.57 1.98 4.83
N THR A 202 37.50 1.10 4.48
CA THR A 202 38.47 0.50 5.41
C THR A 202 39.37 1.58 6.02
N LEU A 203 39.97 2.43 5.19
CA LEU A 203 40.81 3.54 5.65
C LEU A 203 40.03 4.58 6.45
N GLU A 204 38.83 4.94 6.01
CA GLU A 204 37.97 5.89 6.71
C GLU A 204 37.61 5.41 8.12
N MET A 205 37.24 4.14 8.26
CA MET A 205 36.91 3.55 9.56
C MET A 205 38.12 3.54 10.51
N ILE A 206 39.31 3.22 9.99
CA ILE A 206 40.56 3.26 10.75
C ILE A 206 40.82 4.70 11.24
N LEU A 207 40.72 5.68 10.36
CA LEU A 207 40.91 7.09 10.69
C LEU A 207 39.95 7.53 11.82
N ILE A 208 38.67 7.21 11.69
CA ILE A 208 37.64 7.61 12.66
C ILE A 208 37.93 7.03 14.05
N LEU A 209 38.23 5.72 14.14
CA LEU A 209 38.50 5.07 15.41
C LEU A 209 39.79 5.58 16.06
N ARG A 210 40.83 5.88 15.26
CA ARG A 210 42.08 6.50 15.75
C ARG A 210 41.86 7.92 16.25
N LEU A 211 41.07 8.73 15.54
CA LEU A 211 40.68 10.07 15.98
C LEU A 211 39.93 10.02 17.32
N MET A 212 39.01 9.08 17.47
CA MET A 212 38.28 8.88 18.73
C MET A 212 39.18 8.41 19.87
N GLY A 213 40.13 7.51 19.59
CA GLY A 213 41.16 7.10 20.55
C GLY A 213 42.02 8.27 21.01
N TRP A 214 42.43 9.14 20.08
CA TRP A 214 43.18 10.36 20.35
C TRP A 214 42.40 11.35 21.22
N ILE A 215 41.12 11.59 20.91
CA ILE A 215 40.24 12.43 21.73
C ILE A 215 40.15 11.88 23.16
N ARG A 216 39.95 10.57 23.32
CA ARG A 216 39.91 9.90 24.63
C ARG A 216 41.23 10.02 25.40
N PHE A 217 42.36 9.90 24.71
CA PHE A 217 43.69 10.03 25.31
C PHE A 217 43.95 11.46 25.81
N LYS A 218 43.72 12.48 24.96
CA LYS A 218 43.83 13.90 25.33
C LYS A 218 42.85 14.30 26.44
N SER A 219 41.68 13.67 26.49
CA SER A 219 40.67 13.87 27.54
C SER A 219 41.13 13.42 28.94
N LYS A 220 42.21 12.63 29.07
CA LYS A 220 42.81 12.26 30.36
C LYS A 220 43.92 13.23 30.84
N GLY A 221 44.31 14.22 30.04
CA GLY A 221 45.35 15.21 30.39
C GLY A 221 44.85 16.39 31.22
N LYS A 222 45.74 17.35 31.54
CA LYS A 222 45.43 18.54 32.38
C LYS A 222 44.26 19.40 31.84
N CYS A 223 44.09 19.51 30.52
CA CYS A 223 42.96 20.19 29.87
C CYS A 223 41.84 19.21 29.42
N GLY A 224 41.81 18.01 29.99
CA GLY A 224 41.05 16.88 29.47
C GLY A 224 39.52 17.04 29.50
N ALA A 225 38.99 17.76 30.49
CA ALA A 225 37.56 18.06 30.58
C ALA A 225 37.11 19.04 29.48
N LEU A 226 37.94 20.04 29.17
CA LEU A 226 37.69 21.03 28.10
C LEU A 226 37.71 20.38 26.71
N VAL A 227 38.67 19.48 26.47
CA VAL A 227 38.76 18.73 25.20
C VAL A 227 37.56 17.79 25.03
N ALA A 228 37.11 17.12 26.09
CA ALA A 228 35.94 16.25 26.05
C ALA A 228 34.64 17.03 25.81
N ALA A 229 34.46 18.17 26.49
CA ALA A 229 33.31 19.04 26.31
C ALA A 229 33.29 19.65 24.90
N GLY A 230 34.43 20.13 24.39
CA GLY A 230 34.55 20.65 23.03
C GLY A 230 34.25 19.60 21.97
N ALA A 231 34.80 18.38 22.10
CA ALA A 231 34.47 17.27 21.22
C ALA A 231 32.98 16.89 21.30
N GLY A 232 32.39 16.88 22.51
CA GLY A 232 30.96 16.64 22.71
C GLY A 232 30.07 17.70 22.05
N ILE A 233 30.45 18.98 22.09
CA ILE A 233 29.73 20.07 21.41
C ILE A 233 29.82 19.93 19.90
N VAL A 234 31.03 19.68 19.37
CA VAL A 234 31.24 19.54 17.93
C VAL A 234 30.51 18.31 17.38
N ILE A 235 30.67 17.14 18.01
CA ILE A 235 30.09 15.88 17.54
C ILE A 235 28.59 15.78 17.88
N GLY A 236 28.18 16.26 19.04
CA GLY A 236 26.82 16.12 19.57
C GLY A 236 25.84 17.20 19.15
N LEU A 237 26.30 18.43 18.89
CA LEU A 237 25.43 19.58 18.64
C LEU A 237 25.72 20.22 17.27
N VAL A 238 26.95 20.70 17.04
CA VAL A 238 27.31 21.44 15.83
C VAL A 238 27.20 20.54 14.59
N GLY A 239 27.79 19.35 14.64
CA GLY A 239 27.79 18.39 13.55
C GLY A 239 26.39 17.99 13.07
N PRO A 240 25.51 17.49 13.95
CA PRO A 240 24.14 17.13 13.58
C PRO A 240 23.33 18.31 13.04
N LEU A 241 23.45 19.50 13.62
CA LEU A 241 22.76 20.70 13.12
C LEU A 241 23.31 21.17 11.77
N ALA A 242 24.63 21.12 11.57
CA ALA A 242 25.26 21.39 10.28
C ALA A 242 24.84 20.37 9.21
N GLY A 243 24.72 19.10 9.60
CA GLY A 243 24.19 18.05 8.74
C GLY A 243 22.73 18.31 8.33
N LEU A 244 21.85 18.67 9.27
CA LEU A 244 20.45 19.02 8.97
C LEU A 244 20.36 20.27 8.08
N ALA A 245 21.19 21.29 8.32
CA ALA A 245 21.25 22.48 7.47
C ALA A 245 21.72 22.13 6.05
N LEU A 246 22.75 21.29 5.91
CA LEU A 246 23.23 20.85 4.59
C LEU A 246 22.20 19.97 3.87
N ASN A 247 21.42 19.17 4.61
CA ASN A 247 20.33 18.37 4.06
C ASN A 247 19.23 19.23 3.40
N ALA A 248 19.05 20.49 3.83
CA ALA A 248 18.11 21.41 3.19
C ALA A 248 18.54 21.79 1.76
N VAL A 249 19.86 21.84 1.53
CA VAL A 249 20.46 22.14 0.21
C VAL A 249 20.59 20.86 -0.62
N ILE A 250 21.03 19.76 0.01
CA ILE A 250 21.26 18.47 -0.63
C ILE A 250 20.41 17.40 0.08
N PRO A 251 19.20 17.09 -0.43
CA PRO A 251 18.28 16.15 0.22
C PRO A 251 18.72 14.69 0.00
N LEU A 252 19.79 14.28 0.69
CA LEU A 252 20.37 12.95 0.68
C LEU A 252 20.37 12.34 2.09
N PRO A 253 20.00 11.05 2.27
CA PRO A 253 19.24 10.20 1.34
C PRO A 253 17.74 10.51 1.28
N GLY A 254 17.26 11.47 2.07
CA GLY A 254 15.87 11.93 2.09
C GLY A 254 15.75 13.29 2.77
N ASN A 255 14.52 13.70 3.09
CA ASN A 255 14.22 15.00 3.68
C ASN A 255 14.10 14.91 5.22
N PHE A 256 15.02 15.55 5.95
CA PHE A 256 15.04 15.60 7.41
C PHE A 256 14.66 16.98 7.99
N GLN A 257 13.93 17.81 7.24
CA GLN A 257 13.60 19.18 7.63
C GLN A 257 12.41 19.31 8.60
N SER A 258 11.93 18.20 9.17
CA SER A 258 10.90 18.25 10.21
C SER A 258 11.45 18.89 11.48
N LEU A 259 10.65 19.77 12.11
CA LEU A 259 11.00 20.46 13.36
C LEU A 259 11.44 19.48 14.47
N TRP A 260 10.89 18.27 14.48
CA TRP A 260 11.24 17.24 15.46
C TRP A 260 12.69 16.77 15.36
N PHE A 261 13.28 16.72 14.15
CA PHE A 261 14.68 16.32 14.01
C PHE A 261 15.63 17.36 14.60
N TYR A 262 15.34 18.65 14.41
CA TYR A 262 16.08 19.74 15.04
C TYR A 262 15.96 19.70 16.56
N ALA A 263 14.74 19.49 17.09
CA ALA A 263 14.52 19.36 18.53
C ALA A 263 15.33 18.19 19.12
N PHE A 264 15.28 17.00 18.49
CA PHE A 264 16.07 15.85 18.94
C PHE A 264 17.58 16.08 18.80
N ALA A 265 18.05 16.77 17.76
CA ALA A 265 19.46 17.12 17.60
C ALA A 265 19.97 17.97 18.77
N ILE A 266 19.22 19.01 19.13
CA ILE A 266 19.56 19.91 20.25
C ILE A 266 19.55 19.15 21.58
N VAL A 267 18.47 18.42 21.87
CA VAL A 267 18.33 17.66 23.13
C VAL A 267 19.41 16.59 23.24
N THR A 268 19.70 15.86 22.16
CA THR A 268 20.78 14.87 22.11
C THR A 268 22.14 15.52 22.34
N GLY A 269 22.40 16.66 21.70
CA GLY A 269 23.65 17.40 21.89
C GLY A 269 23.86 17.83 23.34
N ILE A 270 22.83 18.39 23.97
CA ILE A 270 22.87 18.75 25.40
C ILE A 270 23.12 17.51 26.27
N ALA A 271 22.39 16.40 26.02
CA ALA A 271 22.54 15.16 26.78
C ALA A 271 23.94 14.54 26.67
N VAL A 272 24.57 14.66 25.50
CA VAL A 272 25.92 14.16 25.23
C VAL A 272 27.00 15.03 25.89
N VAL A 273 26.80 16.36 25.95
CA VAL A 273 27.75 17.31 26.58
C VAL A 273 27.72 17.25 28.12
N MET A 274 26.59 16.89 28.73
CA MET A 274 26.46 16.87 30.19
C MET A 274 27.47 15.94 30.90
N PRO A 275 28.22 16.44 31.92
CA PRO A 275 29.18 15.62 32.64
C PRO A 275 28.49 14.70 33.67
N ALA A 276 28.63 13.38 33.51
CA ALA A 276 28.04 12.40 34.44
C ALA A 276 28.88 12.15 35.72
N LYS A 277 30.19 12.46 35.68
CA LYS A 277 31.14 12.05 36.73
C LYS A 277 31.04 12.86 38.02
N ALA A 278 30.60 14.12 37.96
CA ALA A 278 30.66 15.07 39.07
C ALA A 278 29.43 15.08 40.00
N CYS A 279 28.42 14.23 39.77
CA CYS A 279 27.12 14.36 40.43
C CYS A 279 26.64 13.08 41.12
N GLY A 280 25.69 13.23 42.07
CA GLY A 280 25.15 12.16 42.91
C GLY A 280 24.36 11.07 42.17
N LYS A 281 24.03 9.98 42.88
CA LYS A 281 23.45 8.74 42.33
C LYS A 281 22.17 8.96 41.51
N ARG A 282 21.24 9.82 41.99
CA ARG A 282 19.97 10.13 41.29
C ARG A 282 20.20 10.90 39.99
N PHE A 283 21.17 11.80 39.97
CA PHE A 283 21.50 12.58 38.78
C PHE A 283 22.14 11.73 37.68
N ARG A 284 23.01 10.77 38.06
CA ARG A 284 23.57 9.80 37.11
C ARG A 284 22.48 8.91 36.48
N LEU A 285 21.49 8.49 37.26
CA LEU A 285 20.33 7.76 36.75
C LEU A 285 19.51 8.60 35.76
N GLY A 286 19.31 9.89 36.09
CA GLY A 286 18.62 10.85 35.20
C GLY A 286 19.35 11.04 33.87
N ILE A 287 20.67 11.23 33.88
CA ILE A 287 21.49 11.33 32.66
C ILE A 287 21.39 10.05 31.83
N LEU A 288 21.50 8.88 32.47
CA LEU A 288 21.34 7.59 31.78
C LEU A 288 19.97 7.51 31.09
N ALA A 289 18.90 7.93 31.77
CA ALA A 289 17.55 7.94 31.21
C ALA A 289 17.44 8.87 29.99
N VAL A 290 17.92 10.12 30.11
CA VAL A 290 17.87 11.10 29.00
C VAL A 290 18.69 10.62 27.80
N ARG A 291 19.91 10.14 28.02
CA ARG A 291 20.76 9.57 26.96
C ARG A 291 20.10 8.35 26.31
N ALA A 292 19.50 7.46 27.10
CA ALA A 292 18.78 6.30 26.58
C ALA A 292 17.56 6.71 25.72
N VAL A 293 16.81 7.75 26.12
CA VAL A 293 15.68 8.29 25.33
C VAL A 293 16.14 8.94 24.02
N CYS A 294 17.31 9.59 24.02
CA CYS A 294 17.87 10.24 22.81
C CYS A 294 18.63 9.26 21.90
N PHE A 295 19.05 8.10 22.42
CA PHE A 295 19.85 7.13 21.68
C PHE A 295 19.17 6.61 20.39
N PRO A 296 17.86 6.32 20.35
CA PRO A 296 17.17 5.94 19.10
C PRO A 296 17.30 6.95 17.96
N TYR A 297 17.31 8.26 18.26
CA TYR A 297 17.56 9.30 17.26
C TYR A 297 18.97 9.15 16.65
N THR A 298 19.98 8.96 17.51
CA THR A 298 21.36 8.75 17.06
C THR A 298 21.48 7.47 16.22
N LEU A 299 20.87 6.38 16.69
CA LEU A 299 20.85 5.09 15.99
C LEU A 299 20.15 5.19 14.64
N TYR A 300 19.03 5.92 14.55
CA TYR A 300 18.28 6.12 13.32
C TYR A 300 19.15 6.78 12.23
N PHE A 301 19.78 7.92 12.55
CA PHE A 301 20.66 8.61 11.59
C PHE A 301 21.86 7.75 11.21
N PHE A 302 22.47 7.05 12.17
CA PHE A 302 23.57 6.13 11.86
C PHE A 302 23.14 5.05 10.86
N VAL A 303 22.01 4.36 11.07
CA VAL A 303 21.54 3.29 10.18
C VAL A 303 21.18 3.83 8.79
N VAL A 304 20.55 5.00 8.71
CA VAL A 304 20.16 5.62 7.44
C VAL A 304 21.37 6.05 6.61
N PHE A 305 22.41 6.56 7.26
CA PHE A 305 23.63 7.02 6.59
C PHE A 305 24.70 5.93 6.43
N LEU A 306 24.53 4.75 7.07
CA LEU A 306 25.47 3.63 6.99
C LEU A 306 25.85 3.22 5.55
N PRO A 307 24.91 3.13 4.58
CA PRO A 307 25.27 2.78 3.20
C PRO A 307 26.14 3.82 2.48
N PHE A 308 26.19 5.06 2.98
CA PHE A 308 26.90 6.19 2.38
C PHE A 308 28.24 6.49 3.03
N VAL A 309 28.57 5.82 4.14
CA VAL A 309 29.89 5.89 4.79
C VAL A 309 31.05 5.66 3.82
N PRO A 310 31.00 4.75 2.82
CA PRO A 310 32.10 4.58 1.85
C PRO A 310 32.56 5.83 1.11
N VAL A 311 31.70 6.85 1.00
CA VAL A 311 31.95 8.09 0.27
C VAL A 311 32.11 9.27 1.24
N GLY A 312 32.20 9.00 2.55
CA GLY A 312 32.15 10.01 3.61
C GLY A 312 33.32 10.99 3.57
N VAL A 313 34.56 10.51 3.55
CA VAL A 313 35.77 11.37 3.53
C VAL A 313 35.95 12.03 2.17
N LEU A 314 35.66 11.33 1.07
CA LEU A 314 35.60 11.95 -0.26
C LEU A 314 34.60 13.11 -0.29
N GLY A 315 33.44 12.92 0.34
CA GLY A 315 32.42 13.93 0.47
C GLY A 315 32.88 15.18 1.25
N LEU A 316 33.89 15.09 2.13
CA LEU A 316 34.35 16.26 2.91
C LEU A 316 34.88 17.37 1.99
N VAL A 317 35.50 17.00 0.86
CA VAL A 317 36.01 17.95 -0.14
C VAL A 317 34.88 18.84 -0.70
N VAL A 318 33.67 18.31 -0.78
CA VAL A 318 32.48 18.98 -1.32
C VAL A 318 31.49 19.36 -0.19
N GLY A 319 31.92 19.30 1.07
CA GLY A 319 31.08 19.54 2.26
C GLY A 319 30.10 18.42 2.61
N LEU A 320 29.76 17.54 1.65
CA LEU A 320 28.87 16.38 1.83
C LEU A 320 29.34 15.43 2.94
N GLY A 321 30.64 15.34 3.19
CA GLY A 321 31.22 14.45 4.19
C GLY A 321 30.82 14.79 5.61
N VAL A 322 30.49 16.06 5.88
CA VAL A 322 29.92 16.49 7.17
C VAL A 322 28.56 15.82 7.40
N LEU A 323 27.73 15.74 6.37
CA LEU A 323 26.43 15.05 6.45
C LEU A 323 26.59 13.54 6.70
N LEU A 324 27.62 12.92 6.11
CA LEU A 324 27.81 11.46 6.12
C LEU A 324 28.56 10.93 7.34
N LEU A 325 29.56 11.67 7.87
CA LEU A 325 30.48 11.18 8.91
C LEU A 325 30.02 11.49 10.33
N PHE A 326 29.33 12.62 10.56
CA PHE A 326 28.90 13.00 11.90
C PHE A 326 27.88 12.03 12.54
N PRO A 327 26.90 11.44 11.80
CA PRO A 327 26.05 10.40 12.35
C PRO A 327 26.83 9.20 12.90
N LEU A 328 27.92 8.80 12.22
CA LEU A 328 28.81 7.72 12.65
C LEU A 328 29.61 8.13 13.90
N LEU A 329 30.23 9.31 13.90
CA LEU A 329 30.96 9.85 15.05
C LEU A 329 30.07 9.99 16.29
N LEU A 330 28.87 10.54 16.12
CA LEU A 330 27.89 10.69 17.18
C LEU A 330 27.45 9.34 17.74
N PHE A 331 27.20 8.35 16.88
CA PHE A 331 26.84 7.01 17.32
C PHE A 331 27.92 6.37 18.19
N ILE A 332 29.17 6.36 17.75
CA ILE A 332 30.25 5.75 18.53
C ILE A 332 30.47 6.53 19.85
N PHE A 333 30.39 7.86 19.81
CA PHE A 333 30.57 8.71 20.99
C PHE A 333 29.44 8.50 22.01
N HIS A 334 28.19 8.58 21.56
CA HIS A 334 27.00 8.42 22.39
C HIS A 334 26.89 7.00 22.97
N LEU A 335 27.18 5.96 22.16
CA LEU A 335 27.22 4.58 22.65
C LEU A 335 28.30 4.40 23.72
N GLY A 336 29.48 5.00 23.53
CA GLY A 336 30.56 5.00 24.51
C GLY A 336 30.12 5.60 25.85
N LEU A 337 29.44 6.76 25.83
CA LEU A 337 28.89 7.40 27.02
C LEU A 337 27.83 6.55 27.71
N LEU A 338 26.89 5.99 26.94
CA LEU A 338 25.82 5.13 27.47
C LEU A 338 26.39 3.90 28.19
N LEU A 339 27.42 3.26 27.62
CA LEU A 339 28.09 2.10 28.22
C LEU A 339 28.85 2.47 29.50
N GLU A 340 29.48 3.65 29.56
CA GLU A 340 30.11 4.17 30.78
C GLU A 340 29.05 4.44 31.88
N ASP A 341 27.92 5.05 31.52
CA ASP A 341 26.83 5.34 32.44
C ASP A 341 26.19 4.05 32.99
N ILE A 342 26.00 3.03 32.15
CA ILE A 342 25.50 1.71 32.59
C ILE A 342 26.44 1.11 33.63
N ARG A 343 27.75 1.15 33.40
CA ARG A 343 28.75 0.63 34.37
C ARG A 343 28.68 1.42 35.68
N ALA A 344 28.72 2.75 35.60
CA ALA A 344 28.71 3.61 36.78
C ALA A 344 27.42 3.51 37.61
N VAL A 345 26.25 3.34 36.98
CA VAL A 345 24.99 3.10 37.68
C VAL A 345 24.95 1.68 38.24
N SER A 346 25.49 0.70 37.53
CA SER A 346 25.49 -0.69 37.97
C SER A 346 26.32 -0.95 39.23
N GLU A 347 27.39 -0.17 39.42
CA GLU A 347 28.20 -0.17 40.65
C GLU A 347 27.43 0.36 41.87
N ASN A 348 26.40 1.20 41.67
CA ASN A 348 25.74 1.96 42.74
C ASN A 348 24.29 1.55 43.05
N LEU A 349 23.54 1.02 42.08
CA LEU A 349 22.08 0.72 42.19
C LEU A 349 21.67 -0.68 41.69
N SER A 350 22.59 -1.45 41.10
CA SER A 350 22.40 -2.75 40.39
C SER A 350 22.35 -2.66 38.85
N ARG A 351 22.82 -3.73 38.20
CA ARG A 351 22.80 -3.91 36.73
C ARG A 351 21.37 -3.97 36.17
N ALA A 352 20.43 -4.55 36.92
CA ALA A 352 19.04 -4.73 36.47
C ALA A 352 18.32 -3.38 36.29
N VAL A 353 18.51 -2.46 37.23
CA VAL A 353 17.93 -1.10 37.15
C VAL A 353 18.50 -0.35 35.95
N ALA A 354 19.83 -0.33 35.78
CA ALA A 354 20.48 0.34 34.65
C ALA A 354 19.98 -0.18 33.29
N LEU A 355 19.90 -1.51 33.13
CA LEU A 355 19.40 -2.13 31.90
C LEU A 355 17.90 -1.86 31.67
N THR A 356 17.09 -1.79 32.72
CA THR A 356 15.66 -1.49 32.61
C THR A 356 15.45 -0.05 32.18
N VAL A 357 16.17 0.91 32.75
CA VAL A 357 16.12 2.33 32.35
C VAL A 357 16.52 2.48 30.88
N VAL A 358 17.58 1.80 30.45
CA VAL A 358 18.00 1.81 29.04
C VAL A 358 16.93 1.20 28.14
N ALA A 359 16.38 0.04 28.51
CA ALA A 359 15.35 -0.64 27.73
C ALA A 359 14.09 0.23 27.58
N VAL A 360 13.63 0.86 28.67
CA VAL A 360 12.50 1.79 28.65
C VAL A 360 12.83 3.01 27.78
N GLY A 361 13.97 3.66 28.03
CA GLY A 361 14.38 4.86 27.30
C GLY A 361 14.49 4.64 25.79
N VAL A 362 15.19 3.59 25.37
CA VAL A 362 15.34 3.24 23.95
C VAL A 362 14.00 2.90 23.29
N SER A 363 13.00 2.47 24.05
CA SER A 363 11.67 2.13 23.53
C SER A 363 10.76 3.36 23.36
N VAL A 364 11.02 4.48 24.04
CA VAL A 364 10.13 5.67 24.03
C VAL A 364 9.93 6.20 22.61
N ALA A 365 11.00 6.50 21.87
CA ALA A 365 10.90 7.09 20.54
C ALA A 365 10.26 6.13 19.50
N PRO A 366 10.68 4.84 19.39
CA PRO A 366 10.01 3.88 18.51
C PRO A 366 8.52 3.69 18.81
N LEU A 367 8.14 3.57 20.09
CA LEU A 367 6.74 3.44 20.49
C LEU A 367 5.95 4.72 20.20
N GLY A 368 6.54 5.89 20.41
CA GLY A 368 5.93 7.18 20.04
C GLY A 368 5.64 7.26 18.54
N VAL A 369 6.62 6.90 17.70
CA VAL A 369 6.42 6.85 16.24
C VAL A 369 5.32 5.85 15.88
N ILE A 370 5.36 4.61 16.38
CA ILE A 370 4.33 3.60 16.11
C ILE A 370 2.94 4.06 16.57
N GLY A 371 2.85 4.69 17.75
CA GLY A 371 1.60 5.24 18.29
C GLY A 371 1.02 6.33 17.40
N THR A 372 1.85 7.27 16.91
CA THR A 372 1.40 8.29 15.95
C THR A 372 0.92 7.68 14.64
N LEU A 373 1.64 6.71 14.08
CA LEU A 373 1.24 5.99 12.87
C LEU A 373 -0.07 5.23 13.07
N TYR A 374 -0.31 4.64 14.24
CA TYR A 374 -1.57 3.96 14.53
C TYR A 374 -2.73 4.94 14.67
N ALA A 375 -2.51 6.10 15.30
CA ALA A 375 -3.52 7.17 15.35
C ALA A 375 -3.86 7.69 13.94
N GLU A 376 -2.85 7.88 13.08
CA GLU A 376 -3.06 8.22 11.66
C GLU A 376 -3.88 7.13 10.93
N ARG A 377 -3.56 5.85 11.16
CA ARG A 377 -4.30 4.70 10.59
C ARG A 377 -5.78 4.74 10.98
N VAL A 378 -6.09 4.94 12.26
CA VAL A 378 -7.47 4.96 12.78
C VAL A 378 -8.26 6.11 12.15
N VAL A 379 -7.71 7.32 12.16
CA VAL A 379 -8.39 8.50 11.60
C VAL A 379 -8.58 8.39 10.09
N LEU A 380 -7.57 7.87 9.37
CA LEU A 380 -7.69 7.65 7.93
C LEU A 380 -8.76 6.61 7.60
N ARG A 381 -8.79 5.46 8.29
CA ARG A 381 -9.81 4.43 8.08
C ARG A 381 -11.21 4.94 8.39
N GLN A 382 -11.38 5.73 9.44
CA GLN A 382 -12.67 6.36 9.72
C GLN A 382 -13.10 7.30 8.57
N ALA A 383 -12.17 8.09 8.03
CA ALA A 383 -12.46 8.99 6.91
C ALA A 383 -12.74 8.23 5.60
N LEU A 384 -12.02 7.14 5.33
CA LEU A 384 -12.24 6.28 4.17
C LEU A 384 -13.54 5.50 4.28
N ALA A 385 -13.83 4.87 5.42
CA ALA A 385 -15.10 4.21 5.64
C ALA A 385 -16.27 5.18 5.45
N PHE A 386 -16.15 6.39 6.01
CA PHE A 386 -17.17 7.42 5.88
C PHE A 386 -17.43 7.86 4.43
N ASN A 387 -16.37 8.07 3.63
CA ASN A 387 -16.51 8.63 2.28
C ASN A 387 -16.49 7.60 1.15
N SER A 388 -15.90 6.43 1.34
CA SER A 388 -15.79 5.37 0.32
C SER A 388 -16.78 4.23 0.53
N CYS A 389 -17.17 3.96 1.78
CA CYS A 389 -18.12 2.90 2.15
C CYS A 389 -19.19 3.41 3.12
N PRO A 390 -19.96 4.47 2.78
CA PRO A 390 -21.02 4.96 3.65
C PRO A 390 -22.03 3.85 3.96
N ASP A 391 -22.46 3.77 5.22
CA ASP A 391 -23.57 2.93 5.64
C ASP A 391 -24.87 3.71 5.52
N TYR A 392 -25.62 3.47 4.44
CA TYR A 392 -26.88 4.19 4.20
C TYR A 392 -28.00 3.82 5.18
N SER A 393 -27.83 2.77 5.99
CA SER A 393 -28.78 2.41 7.05
C SER A 393 -28.67 3.30 8.29
N LYS A 394 -27.58 4.04 8.45
CA LYS A 394 -27.29 4.86 9.64
C LYS A 394 -27.15 6.33 9.28
N THR A 395 -27.24 7.21 10.28
CA THR A 395 -26.87 8.62 10.13
C THR A 395 -25.36 8.75 9.90
N LEU A 396 -24.99 9.46 8.84
CA LEU A 396 -23.59 9.65 8.46
C LEU A 396 -22.94 10.66 9.42
N GLN A 397 -22.17 10.18 10.41
CA GLN A 397 -21.38 11.02 11.31
C GLN A 397 -19.90 10.59 11.34
N PHE A 398 -19.01 11.59 11.32
CA PHE A 398 -17.56 11.40 11.40
C PHE A 398 -17.08 11.73 12.82
N GLN A 399 -16.44 10.75 13.48
CA GLN A 399 -15.96 10.86 14.87
C GLN A 399 -14.44 11.12 15.00
N GLY A 400 -13.72 11.20 13.88
CA GLY A 400 -12.26 11.29 13.88
C GLY A 400 -11.73 12.71 14.10
N SER A 401 -10.43 12.81 14.41
CA SER A 401 -9.77 14.11 14.59
C SER A 401 -9.50 14.80 13.25
N HIS A 402 -10.14 15.95 13.01
CA HIS A 402 -9.93 16.78 11.82
C HIS A 402 -8.47 17.23 11.63
N ARG A 403 -7.77 17.58 12.73
CA ARG A 403 -6.37 18.05 12.66
C ARG A 403 -5.43 16.94 12.17
N LEU A 404 -5.60 15.72 12.70
CA LEU A 404 -4.82 14.56 12.27
C LEU A 404 -5.17 14.18 10.83
N LEU A 405 -6.45 14.16 10.46
CA LEU A 405 -6.87 13.88 9.08
C LEU A 405 -6.25 14.87 8.09
N ARG A 406 -6.24 16.17 8.42
CA ARG A 406 -5.61 17.21 7.59
C ARG A 406 -4.13 16.93 7.37
N SER A 407 -3.41 16.53 8.42
CA SER A 407 -1.99 16.14 8.35
C SER A 407 -1.79 14.91 7.46
N VAL A 408 -2.60 13.86 7.67
CA VAL A 408 -2.51 12.61 6.91
C VAL A 408 -2.79 12.82 5.43
N LEU A 409 -3.81 13.59 5.06
CA LEU A 409 -4.15 13.85 3.65
C LEU A 409 -3.10 14.73 2.94
N LYS A 410 -2.55 15.75 3.64
CA LYS A 410 -1.43 16.55 3.11
C LYS A 410 -0.17 15.72 2.88
N SER A 411 0.08 14.74 3.75
CA SER A 411 1.28 13.89 3.70
C SER A 411 1.09 12.55 2.98
N GLY A 412 -0.16 12.18 2.65
CA GLY A 412 -0.54 10.89 2.05
C GLY A 412 -0.36 10.84 0.54
N HIS A 413 -0.05 11.97 -0.09
CA HIS A 413 0.41 12.00 -1.48
C HIS A 413 1.74 11.25 -1.61
N THR A 414 1.95 10.57 -2.75
CA THR A 414 3.22 9.93 -3.08
C THR A 414 4.34 10.96 -3.12
N ARG A 415 4.99 11.16 -1.97
CA ARG A 415 6.18 11.98 -1.82
C ARG A 415 7.22 11.52 -2.82
N SER A 416 7.78 12.47 -3.56
CA SER A 416 8.96 12.21 -4.38
C SER A 416 10.02 11.53 -3.51
N HIS A 417 10.90 10.72 -4.09
CA HIS A 417 11.98 10.09 -3.32
C HIS A 417 12.76 11.12 -2.47
N LYS A 418 12.92 12.35 -2.99
CA LYS A 418 13.57 13.47 -2.30
C LYS A 418 12.83 13.97 -1.06
N ASP A 419 11.51 13.81 -1.01
CA ASP A 419 10.66 14.29 0.10
C ASP A 419 10.41 13.20 1.16
N ARG A 420 10.91 11.98 0.93
CA ARG A 420 10.69 10.86 1.84
C ARG A 420 11.60 10.92 3.04
N VAL A 421 11.08 10.45 4.17
CA VAL A 421 11.83 10.17 5.39
C VAL A 421 12.22 8.69 5.38
N PRO A 422 13.51 8.34 5.18
CA PRO A 422 13.95 6.95 5.09
C PRO A 422 13.53 6.11 6.31
N LEU A 423 13.23 4.83 6.10
CA LEU A 423 12.69 3.87 7.08
C LEU A 423 11.29 4.20 7.65
N ILE A 424 11.01 5.46 7.98
CA ILE A 424 9.73 5.89 8.56
C ILE A 424 8.62 5.90 7.52
N ASP A 425 8.84 6.45 6.32
CA ASP A 425 7.82 6.48 5.28
C ASP A 425 7.45 5.07 4.76
N PRO A 426 8.40 4.14 4.53
CA PRO A 426 8.07 2.73 4.27
C PRO A 426 7.27 2.07 5.42
N LEU A 427 7.61 2.37 6.67
CA LEU A 427 6.87 1.88 7.84
C LEU A 427 5.46 2.46 7.87
N ARG A 428 5.31 3.74 7.56
CA ARG A 428 4.04 4.44 7.41
C ARG A 428 3.20 3.84 6.29
N GLN A 429 3.79 3.55 5.13
CA GLN A 429 3.10 2.85 4.03
C GLN A 429 2.54 1.50 4.49
N LYS A 430 3.30 0.75 5.28
CA LYS A 430 2.87 -0.54 5.81
C LYS A 430 1.80 -0.43 6.92
N ILE A 431 1.96 0.50 7.85
CA ILE A 431 1.07 0.63 9.03
C ILE A 431 -0.19 1.44 8.72
N VAL A 432 -0.05 2.61 8.09
CA VAL A 432 -1.17 3.53 7.85
C VAL A 432 -1.99 3.09 6.65
N PHE A 433 -1.32 2.64 5.58
CA PHE A 433 -1.95 2.33 4.29
C PHE A 433 -2.00 0.83 3.98
N ASP A 434 -1.66 -0.06 4.91
CA ASP A 434 -1.66 -1.52 4.72
C ASP A 434 -0.85 -2.00 3.49
N GLY A 435 0.19 -1.26 3.11
CA GLY A 435 1.00 -1.54 1.91
C GLY A 435 0.39 -1.03 0.60
N MET A 436 -0.81 -0.44 0.64
CA MET A 436 -1.47 0.27 -0.45
C MET A 436 -1.10 1.77 -0.38
N VAL A 437 -1.71 2.60 -1.24
CA VAL A 437 -1.47 4.05 -1.31
C VAL A 437 -2.75 4.80 -1.56
N LEU A 438 -2.85 5.98 -0.97
CA LEU A 438 -3.89 6.94 -1.27
C LEU A 438 -3.48 7.77 -2.49
N SER A 439 -4.21 7.63 -3.59
CA SER A 439 -3.89 8.36 -4.83
C SER A 439 -4.04 9.88 -4.63
N ALA A 440 -3.30 10.67 -5.43
CA ALA A 440 -3.35 12.12 -5.35
C ALA A 440 -4.76 12.68 -5.56
N ALA A 441 -5.47 12.16 -6.57
CA ALA A 441 -6.84 12.54 -6.85
C ALA A 441 -7.78 12.19 -5.68
N ARG A 442 -7.65 11.01 -5.08
CA ARG A 442 -8.49 10.60 -3.94
C ARG A 442 -8.21 11.42 -2.68
N SER A 443 -6.94 11.67 -2.38
CA SER A 443 -6.57 12.51 -1.23
C SER A 443 -7.01 13.95 -1.42
N ALA A 444 -6.91 14.52 -2.63
CA ALA A 444 -7.47 15.84 -2.95
C ALA A 444 -9.00 15.85 -2.84
N ALA A 445 -9.69 14.80 -3.32
CA ALA A 445 -11.13 14.67 -3.19
C ALA A 445 -11.58 14.57 -1.72
N LEU A 446 -10.92 13.75 -0.91
CA LEU A 446 -11.17 13.66 0.54
C LEU A 446 -10.86 14.98 1.24
N PHE A 447 -9.77 15.64 0.87
CA PHE A 447 -9.40 16.93 1.47
C PHE A 447 -10.47 17.99 1.17
N LYS A 448 -10.94 18.06 -0.09
CA LYS A 448 -12.04 18.94 -0.48
C LYS A 448 -13.32 18.57 0.26
N ALA A 449 -13.68 17.29 0.32
CA ALA A 449 -14.88 16.81 1.01
C ALA A 449 -14.92 17.26 2.48
N PHE A 450 -13.86 17.03 3.25
CA PHE A 450 -13.82 17.34 4.69
C PHE A 450 -13.53 18.81 5.01
N PHE A 451 -12.75 19.53 4.18
CA PHE A 451 -12.27 20.88 4.52
C PHE A 451 -12.78 21.99 3.59
N GLY A 452 -13.42 21.68 2.47
CA GLY A 452 -13.89 22.65 1.48
C GLY A 452 -12.78 23.32 0.65
N GLU A 453 -11.53 23.19 1.09
CA GLU A 453 -10.35 23.74 0.44
C GLU A 453 -9.82 22.79 -0.65
N GLY A 454 -9.25 23.37 -1.72
CA GLY A 454 -8.44 22.61 -2.68
C GLY A 454 -7.09 22.24 -2.07
N LEU A 455 -6.68 20.98 -2.18
CA LEU A 455 -5.31 20.61 -1.88
C LEU A 455 -4.44 21.02 -3.07
N GLU A 456 -3.50 21.95 -2.87
CA GLU A 456 -2.52 22.33 -3.91
C GLU A 456 -1.69 21.12 -4.33
N SER A 457 -2.10 20.47 -5.42
CA SER A 457 -1.31 19.44 -6.05
C SER A 457 -0.38 20.13 -7.04
N LYS A 458 0.92 20.13 -6.79
CA LYS A 458 1.88 20.44 -7.87
C LYS A 458 1.61 19.44 -8.99
N PRO A 459 1.25 19.87 -10.22
CA PRO A 459 1.10 18.94 -11.32
C PRO A 459 2.46 18.25 -11.49
N LYS A 460 2.54 16.97 -11.12
CA LYS A 460 3.69 16.17 -11.52
C LYS A 460 3.70 16.24 -13.04
N ALA A 461 4.88 16.43 -13.63
CA ALA A 461 5.10 16.12 -15.03
C ALA A 461 4.58 14.71 -15.24
N ARG A 462 3.36 14.62 -15.77
CA ARG A 462 2.69 13.35 -16.01
C ARG A 462 3.57 12.77 -17.10
N TRP A 463 4.31 11.71 -16.78
CA TRP A 463 4.69 10.77 -17.83
C TRP A 463 3.35 10.26 -18.33
N THR A 464 2.74 11.00 -19.27
CA THR A 464 1.59 10.56 -20.01
C THR A 464 2.11 9.44 -20.85
N VAL A 465 2.06 8.23 -20.28
CA VAL A 465 1.96 7.03 -21.09
C VAL A 465 0.75 7.30 -21.97
N ARG A 466 1.01 7.65 -23.23
CA ARG A 466 -0.05 7.90 -24.19
C ARG A 466 -0.84 6.61 -24.23
N PRO A 467 -2.16 6.63 -23.92
CA PRO A 467 -2.94 5.41 -23.99
C PRO A 467 -2.75 4.81 -25.38
N PRO A 468 -2.64 3.47 -25.48
CA PRO A 468 -2.46 2.81 -26.77
C PRO A 468 -3.61 3.20 -27.72
N GLU A 469 -3.32 3.17 -29.02
CA GLU A 469 -4.35 3.40 -30.03
C GLU A 469 -5.46 2.35 -29.91
N ARG A 470 -6.66 2.68 -30.38
CA ARG A 470 -7.85 1.83 -30.25
C ARG A 470 -8.43 1.49 -31.63
N ASN A 471 -7.57 1.04 -32.52
CA ASN A 471 -7.90 0.73 -33.91
C ASN A 471 -8.21 -0.77 -34.12
N VAL A 472 -8.56 -1.47 -33.03
CA VAL A 472 -8.95 -2.87 -33.09
C VAL A 472 -10.45 -2.97 -33.32
N VAL A 473 -10.84 -3.64 -34.39
CA VAL A 473 -12.23 -3.84 -34.79
C VAL A 473 -12.64 -5.29 -34.61
N LEU A 474 -13.94 -5.50 -34.53
CA LEU A 474 -14.51 -6.83 -34.53
C LEU A 474 -14.48 -7.40 -35.95
N HIS A 475 -13.76 -8.50 -36.16
CA HIS A 475 -13.61 -9.15 -37.46
C HIS A 475 -14.69 -10.21 -37.69
N GLN A 476 -14.83 -11.14 -36.75
CA GLN A 476 -15.78 -12.25 -36.88
C GLN A 476 -16.31 -12.69 -35.50
N ILE A 477 -17.54 -13.19 -35.46
CA ILE A 477 -18.12 -13.85 -34.28
C ILE A 477 -18.75 -15.15 -34.74
N GLU A 478 -18.49 -16.22 -33.99
CA GLU A 478 -19.06 -17.55 -34.21
C GLU A 478 -19.62 -18.08 -32.89
N ARG A 479 -20.80 -18.73 -32.95
CA ARG A 479 -21.36 -19.43 -31.79
C ARG A 479 -20.75 -20.83 -31.74
N ILE A 480 -20.21 -21.19 -30.58
CA ILE A 480 -19.59 -22.50 -30.34
C ILE A 480 -20.33 -23.24 -29.21
N PRO A 481 -20.16 -24.56 -29.06
CA PRO A 481 -20.75 -25.31 -27.96
C PRO A 481 -20.35 -24.71 -26.61
N ALA A 482 -21.32 -24.54 -25.71
CA ALA A 482 -21.05 -24.09 -24.35
C ALA A 482 -20.28 -25.18 -23.59
N GLN A 483 -19.41 -24.77 -22.65
CA GLN A 483 -18.69 -25.73 -21.81
C GLN A 483 -19.52 -26.20 -20.62
N ARG A 484 -20.56 -25.46 -20.25
CA ARG A 484 -21.31 -25.66 -19.01
C ARG A 484 -22.80 -25.43 -19.26
N GLY A 485 -23.66 -26.33 -18.76
CA GLY A 485 -25.12 -26.13 -18.76
C GLY A 485 -25.76 -26.14 -20.16
N ASP A 486 -26.94 -26.77 -20.28
CA ASP A 486 -27.61 -26.94 -21.57
C ASP A 486 -28.18 -25.62 -22.14
N SER A 487 -28.40 -24.62 -21.28
CA SER A 487 -28.95 -23.30 -21.63
C SER A 487 -27.89 -22.24 -21.93
N ASN A 488 -26.61 -22.50 -21.63
CA ASN A 488 -25.54 -21.53 -21.84
C ASN A 488 -25.22 -21.32 -23.32
N VAL A 489 -24.68 -20.15 -23.63
CA VAL A 489 -24.31 -19.75 -24.98
C VAL A 489 -22.90 -19.21 -24.97
N ARG A 490 -22.02 -19.84 -25.76
CA ARG A 490 -20.62 -19.43 -25.89
C ARG A 490 -20.33 -18.87 -27.28
N TYR A 491 -19.57 -17.78 -27.31
CA TYR A 491 -19.13 -17.12 -28.54
C TYR A 491 -17.61 -17.11 -28.65
N LYS A 492 -17.12 -17.44 -29.84
CA LYS A 492 -15.75 -17.22 -30.32
C LYS A 492 -15.72 -15.90 -31.08
N ILE A 493 -14.91 -14.95 -30.62
CA ILE A 493 -14.85 -13.58 -31.15
C ILE A 493 -13.44 -13.33 -31.68
N LEU A 494 -13.33 -13.05 -32.98
CA LEU A 494 -12.08 -12.68 -33.64
C LEU A 494 -12.00 -11.15 -33.74
N LEU A 495 -10.93 -10.59 -33.22
CA LEU A 495 -10.64 -9.17 -33.18
C LEU A 495 -9.40 -8.89 -34.03
N ARG A 496 -9.43 -7.86 -34.87
CA ARG A 496 -8.32 -7.50 -35.77
C ARG A 496 -7.88 -6.06 -35.57
N ASN A 497 -6.58 -5.82 -35.51
CA ASN A 497 -6.03 -4.46 -35.51
C ASN A 497 -5.87 -3.93 -36.94
N ASP A 498 -6.68 -2.95 -37.30
CA ASP A 498 -6.61 -2.27 -38.60
C ASP A 498 -5.72 -1.02 -38.56
N GLY A 499 -5.13 -0.69 -37.40
CA GLY A 499 -4.24 0.44 -37.23
C GLY A 499 -2.78 0.13 -37.60
N GLY A 500 -2.03 1.17 -37.97
CA GLY A 500 -0.58 1.08 -38.24
C GLY A 500 0.31 1.02 -37.00
N ASN A 501 -0.26 0.95 -35.80
CA ASN A 501 0.46 0.88 -34.53
C ASN A 501 -0.13 -0.21 -33.63
N ARG A 502 0.61 -0.56 -32.58
CA ARG A 502 0.12 -1.47 -31.54
C ARG A 502 -1.09 -0.84 -30.82
N SER A 503 -2.17 -1.61 -30.73
CA SER A 503 -3.47 -1.12 -30.25
C SER A 503 -4.05 -1.93 -29.08
N GLU A 504 -5.00 -1.33 -28.36
CA GLU A 504 -5.87 -1.96 -27.33
C GLU A 504 -7.28 -2.10 -27.92
N TYR A 505 -7.89 -3.29 -27.79
CA TYR A 505 -9.33 -3.42 -27.98
C TYR A 505 -10.02 -2.99 -26.70
N GLU A 506 -10.91 -2.00 -26.79
CA GLU A 506 -11.77 -1.57 -25.68
C GLU A 506 -13.19 -1.37 -26.20
N THR A 507 -14.13 -2.15 -25.66
CA THR A 507 -15.54 -2.01 -26.00
C THR A 507 -16.43 -2.14 -24.77
N LYS A 508 -17.67 -1.66 -24.89
CA LYS A 508 -18.72 -1.87 -23.89
C LYS A 508 -19.59 -3.03 -24.32
N LEU A 509 -19.76 -3.99 -23.43
CA LEU A 509 -20.66 -5.12 -23.59
C LEU A 509 -21.92 -4.86 -22.74
N ARG A 510 -23.08 -4.68 -23.37
CA ARG A 510 -24.36 -4.51 -22.65
C ARG A 510 -25.05 -5.86 -22.52
N VAL A 511 -25.25 -6.29 -21.29
CA VAL A 511 -25.83 -7.59 -20.95
C VAL A 511 -27.12 -7.33 -20.15
N PRO A 512 -28.28 -7.87 -20.60
CA PRO A 512 -29.52 -7.76 -19.85
C PRO A 512 -29.44 -8.30 -18.42
N GLU A 513 -30.20 -7.72 -17.49
CA GLU A 513 -30.27 -8.26 -16.13
C GLU A 513 -30.85 -9.69 -16.14
N GLY A 514 -30.20 -10.59 -15.41
CA GLY A 514 -30.54 -12.01 -15.39
C GLY A 514 -29.72 -12.85 -16.38
N VAL A 515 -28.90 -12.27 -17.24
CA VAL A 515 -27.93 -13.00 -18.06
C VAL A 515 -26.57 -12.90 -17.38
N LEU A 516 -26.00 -14.03 -17.00
CA LEU A 516 -24.77 -14.08 -16.20
C LEU A 516 -23.55 -14.35 -17.10
N ILE A 517 -22.37 -13.92 -16.67
CA ILE A 517 -21.11 -14.28 -17.33
C ILE A 517 -20.52 -15.50 -16.62
N ALA A 518 -20.40 -16.60 -17.36
CA ALA A 518 -19.96 -17.89 -16.85
C ALA A 518 -18.53 -18.26 -17.25
N ASP A 519 -17.98 -17.65 -18.30
CA ASP A 519 -16.57 -17.84 -18.67
C ASP A 519 -16.00 -16.71 -19.54
N PHE A 520 -14.68 -16.57 -19.49
CA PHE A 520 -13.87 -15.66 -20.31
C PHE A 520 -12.50 -16.27 -20.55
N ALA A 521 -12.09 -16.45 -21.81
CA ALA A 521 -10.76 -16.97 -22.17
C ALA A 521 -10.16 -16.23 -23.37
N LEU A 522 -8.83 -16.23 -23.47
CA LEU A 522 -8.07 -15.58 -24.54
C LEU A 522 -7.07 -16.59 -25.13
N GLU A 523 -7.02 -16.70 -26.45
CA GLU A 523 -5.94 -17.44 -27.12
C GLU A 523 -4.65 -16.61 -27.06
N VAL A 524 -3.62 -17.12 -26.38
CA VAL A 524 -2.29 -16.49 -26.25
C VAL A 524 -1.27 -17.42 -26.88
N GLY A 525 -0.74 -17.03 -28.05
CA GLY A 525 0.07 -17.93 -28.87
C GLY A 525 -0.76 -19.10 -29.39
N GLU A 526 -0.34 -20.33 -29.12
CA GLU A 526 -1.07 -21.56 -29.50
C GLU A 526 -1.94 -22.12 -28.36
N GLU A 527 -1.92 -21.48 -27.18
CA GLU A 527 -2.63 -21.97 -25.99
C GLU A 527 -3.89 -21.14 -25.70
N LEU A 528 -4.99 -21.82 -25.38
CA LEU A 528 -6.18 -21.17 -24.86
C LEU A 528 -6.03 -20.96 -23.35
N VAL A 529 -5.78 -19.71 -22.94
CA VAL A 529 -5.58 -19.38 -21.53
C VAL A 529 -6.92 -18.98 -20.90
N PRO A 530 -7.45 -19.76 -19.93
CA PRO A 530 -8.70 -19.43 -19.26
C PRO A 530 -8.51 -18.25 -18.31
N GLY A 531 -9.46 -17.33 -18.34
CA GLY A 531 -9.52 -16.22 -17.39
C GLY A 531 -9.87 -16.73 -16.00
N ARG A 532 -9.28 -16.10 -14.99
CA ARG A 532 -9.60 -16.39 -13.58
C ARG A 532 -10.27 -15.20 -12.93
N ILE A 533 -11.15 -15.50 -11.99
CA ILE A 533 -11.92 -14.49 -11.26
C ILE A 533 -11.10 -13.96 -10.09
N PHE A 534 -10.97 -12.63 -10.03
CA PHE A 534 -10.35 -11.92 -8.92
C PHE A 534 -11.19 -10.72 -8.49
N GLU A 535 -10.82 -10.09 -7.38
CA GLU A 535 -11.44 -8.83 -6.96
C GLU A 535 -11.21 -7.75 -8.03
N ARG A 536 -12.26 -6.99 -8.33
CA ARG A 536 -12.32 -6.05 -9.48
C ARG A 536 -11.19 -5.04 -9.50
N SER A 537 -10.89 -4.40 -8.38
CA SER A 537 -9.85 -3.37 -8.29
C SER A 537 -8.44 -3.95 -8.45
N ALA A 538 -8.18 -5.13 -7.90
CA ALA A 538 -6.91 -5.85 -8.00
C ALA A 538 -6.64 -6.27 -9.46
N ALA A 539 -7.63 -6.87 -10.11
CA ALA A 539 -7.56 -7.23 -11.53
C ALA A 539 -7.33 -5.99 -12.41
N THR A 540 -8.08 -4.91 -12.18
CA THR A 540 -7.92 -3.65 -12.93
C THR A 540 -6.51 -3.05 -12.74
N ALA A 541 -5.97 -3.09 -11.53
CA ALA A 541 -4.65 -2.54 -11.24
C ALA A 541 -3.54 -3.31 -11.95
N ILE A 542 -3.60 -4.65 -11.93
CA ILE A 542 -2.62 -5.48 -12.64
C ILE A 542 -2.76 -5.36 -14.14
N TYR A 543 -3.98 -5.31 -14.68
CA TYR A 543 -4.19 -5.07 -16.10
C TYR A 543 -3.46 -3.80 -16.58
N LYS A 544 -3.63 -2.69 -15.85
CA LYS A 544 -2.95 -1.42 -16.17
C LYS A 544 -1.44 -1.53 -16.04
N GLN A 545 -0.95 -2.22 -15.02
CA GLN A 545 0.48 -2.41 -14.81
C GLN A 545 1.11 -3.23 -15.97
N ILE A 546 0.48 -4.34 -16.36
CA ILE A 546 0.93 -5.18 -17.48
C ILE A 546 0.86 -4.39 -18.79
N ARG A 547 -0.23 -3.67 -19.06
CA ARG A 547 -0.38 -2.87 -20.28
C ARG A 547 0.63 -1.73 -20.38
N ASP A 548 0.73 -0.91 -19.33
CA ASP A 548 1.49 0.35 -19.37
C ASP A 548 2.99 0.14 -19.19
N VAL A 549 3.40 -0.87 -18.40
CA VAL A 549 4.81 -1.11 -18.05
C VAL A 549 5.40 -2.28 -18.84
N GLU A 550 4.75 -3.44 -18.84
CA GLU A 550 5.29 -4.66 -19.45
C GLU A 550 4.97 -4.77 -20.94
N ARG A 551 3.88 -4.14 -21.38
CA ARG A 551 3.34 -4.17 -22.74
C ARG A 551 3.11 -5.61 -23.28
N ARG A 552 2.68 -6.51 -22.40
CA ARG A 552 2.36 -7.94 -22.64
C ARG A 552 0.86 -8.17 -22.85
N ASP A 553 0.40 -9.43 -22.81
CA ASP A 553 -0.93 -9.96 -23.20
C ASP A 553 -2.00 -10.10 -22.08
N PRO A 554 -2.56 -9.02 -21.51
CA PRO A 554 -3.67 -9.14 -20.59
C PRO A 554 -5.04 -9.04 -21.31
N GLY A 555 -5.98 -9.89 -20.88
CA GLY A 555 -7.41 -9.74 -21.14
C GLY A 555 -8.14 -9.34 -19.86
N LEU A 556 -9.13 -8.45 -19.94
CA LEU A 556 -9.95 -8.04 -18.79
C LEU A 556 -11.42 -7.94 -19.18
N LEU A 557 -12.27 -8.56 -18.38
CA LEU A 557 -13.72 -8.41 -18.43
C LEU A 557 -14.23 -8.08 -17.02
N ARG A 558 -14.90 -6.93 -16.88
CA ARG A 558 -15.40 -6.45 -15.58
C ARG A 558 -16.73 -5.71 -15.73
N TYR A 559 -17.54 -5.71 -14.68
CA TYR A 559 -18.73 -4.87 -14.62
C TYR A 559 -18.36 -3.40 -14.38
N ASP A 560 -18.95 -2.50 -15.16
CA ASP A 560 -19.05 -1.08 -14.83
C ASP A 560 -20.38 -0.79 -14.13
N SER A 561 -21.47 -1.41 -14.60
CA SER A 561 -22.80 -1.47 -13.99
C SER A 561 -23.34 -2.91 -14.14
N PRO A 562 -24.43 -3.33 -13.47
CA PRO A 562 -24.97 -4.69 -13.60
C PRO A 562 -25.42 -5.05 -15.02
N THR A 563 -25.65 -4.05 -15.89
CA THR A 563 -26.03 -4.26 -17.29
C THR A 563 -24.95 -3.89 -18.29
N GLN A 564 -23.80 -3.36 -17.83
CA GLN A 564 -22.73 -2.90 -18.70
C GLN A 564 -21.37 -3.38 -18.21
N LEU A 565 -20.64 -4.05 -19.11
CA LEU A 565 -19.31 -4.56 -18.87
C LEU A 565 -18.28 -3.82 -19.72
N ASP A 566 -17.10 -3.65 -19.13
CA ASP A 566 -15.89 -3.14 -19.76
C ASP A 566 -15.08 -4.34 -20.24
N PHE A 567 -14.98 -4.49 -21.56
CA PHE A 567 -14.25 -5.59 -22.19
C PHE A 567 -12.99 -5.03 -22.86
N ARG A 568 -11.83 -5.52 -22.42
CA ARG A 568 -10.52 -5.05 -22.89
C ARG A 568 -9.60 -6.22 -23.23
N VAL A 569 -8.84 -6.07 -24.32
CA VAL A 569 -7.77 -6.99 -24.69
C VAL A 569 -6.59 -6.19 -25.21
N TYR A 570 -5.39 -6.52 -24.72
CA TYR A 570 -4.15 -5.88 -25.13
C TYR A 570 -3.03 -6.92 -25.18
N PRO A 571 -1.97 -6.71 -25.98
CA PRO A 571 -1.88 -5.81 -27.12
C PRO A 571 -2.43 -6.48 -28.38
N PHE A 572 -2.51 -5.69 -29.45
CA PHE A 572 -2.57 -6.20 -30.81
C PHE A 572 -1.44 -5.58 -31.61
N ALA A 573 -0.58 -6.39 -32.22
CA ALA A 573 0.37 -5.97 -33.24
C ALA A 573 -0.37 -5.51 -34.51
N ILE A 574 0.37 -4.92 -35.45
CA ILE A 574 -0.19 -4.43 -36.72
C ILE A 574 -0.77 -5.63 -37.48
N GLU A 575 -2.03 -5.53 -37.92
CA GLU A 575 -2.77 -6.58 -38.63
C GLU A 575 -2.96 -7.90 -37.86
N GLU A 576 -2.63 -7.96 -36.57
CA GLU A 576 -2.82 -9.15 -35.75
C GLU A 576 -4.30 -9.44 -35.53
N ILE A 577 -4.67 -10.72 -35.68
CA ILE A 577 -5.98 -11.25 -35.33
C ILE A 577 -5.85 -12.06 -34.04
N ARG A 578 -6.71 -11.78 -33.05
CA ARG A 578 -6.78 -12.54 -31.80
C ARG A 578 -8.18 -13.08 -31.56
N THR A 579 -8.23 -14.24 -30.91
CA THR A 579 -9.48 -14.91 -30.56
C THR A 579 -9.78 -14.79 -29.08
N VAL A 580 -11.03 -14.44 -28.76
CA VAL A 580 -11.56 -14.35 -27.41
C VAL A 580 -12.81 -15.20 -27.28
N HIS A 581 -12.96 -15.89 -26.16
CA HIS A 581 -14.10 -16.73 -25.86
C HIS A 581 -14.88 -16.12 -24.69
N ILE A 582 -16.20 -15.96 -24.84
CA ILE A 582 -17.09 -15.48 -23.77
C ILE A 582 -18.30 -16.42 -23.67
N GLU A 583 -18.64 -16.83 -22.45
CA GLU A 583 -19.82 -17.66 -22.18
C GLU A 583 -20.86 -16.91 -21.34
N PHE A 584 -22.09 -16.90 -21.84
CA PHE A 584 -23.28 -16.32 -21.22
C PHE A 584 -24.18 -17.43 -20.68
N ALA A 585 -24.72 -17.23 -19.47
CA ALA A 585 -25.68 -18.13 -18.83
C ALA A 585 -27.04 -17.41 -18.66
N PRO A 586 -27.97 -17.54 -19.64
CA PRO A 586 -29.33 -17.03 -19.56
C PRO A 586 -30.27 -18.02 -18.83
N ALA A 587 -31.46 -17.57 -18.46
CA ALA A 587 -32.53 -18.48 -18.03
C ALA A 587 -32.97 -19.38 -19.20
N ALA A 588 -33.20 -20.66 -18.95
CA ALA A 588 -33.65 -21.60 -19.96
C ALA A 588 -34.89 -21.09 -20.73
N GLY A 589 -34.82 -21.10 -22.06
CA GLY A 589 -35.91 -20.70 -22.94
C GLY A 589 -36.14 -19.18 -23.08
N ARG A 590 -35.43 -18.32 -22.34
CA ARG A 590 -35.58 -16.86 -22.42
C ARG A 590 -34.96 -16.30 -23.71
N ALA A 591 -35.68 -15.48 -24.48
CA ALA A 591 -35.09 -14.66 -25.52
C ALA A 591 -34.22 -13.52 -24.92
N VAL A 592 -32.99 -13.42 -25.38
CA VAL A 592 -31.97 -12.50 -24.87
C VAL A 592 -31.24 -11.83 -26.03
N THR A 593 -31.00 -10.53 -25.90
CA THR A 593 -30.13 -9.78 -26.81
C THR A 593 -29.00 -9.11 -26.02
N VAL A 594 -27.77 -9.49 -26.32
CA VAL A 594 -26.55 -8.87 -25.78
C VAL A 594 -25.93 -7.97 -26.84
N TYR A 595 -25.46 -6.78 -26.46
CA TYR A 595 -24.82 -5.87 -27.40
C TYR A 595 -23.31 -5.81 -27.15
N LEU A 596 -22.52 -6.19 -28.15
CA LEU A 596 -21.06 -6.04 -28.17
C LEU A 596 -20.71 -4.83 -29.04
N GLY A 597 -20.48 -3.67 -28.40
CA GLY A 597 -20.46 -2.40 -29.11
C GLY A 597 -21.82 -2.12 -29.76
N GLU A 598 -21.85 -1.99 -31.08
CA GLU A 598 -23.08 -1.79 -31.86
C GLU A 598 -23.70 -3.11 -32.35
N ARG A 599 -23.00 -4.24 -32.20
CA ARG A 599 -23.46 -5.53 -32.74
C ARG A 599 -24.36 -6.27 -31.74
N ALA A 600 -25.57 -6.60 -32.18
CA ALA A 600 -26.53 -7.37 -31.40
C ALA A 600 -26.28 -8.88 -31.55
N LEU A 601 -26.25 -9.59 -30.42
CA LEU A 601 -26.15 -11.04 -30.30
C LEU A 601 -27.46 -11.54 -29.68
N SER A 602 -28.35 -12.08 -30.51
CA SER A 602 -29.63 -12.61 -30.06
C SER A 602 -29.57 -14.13 -29.92
N PHE A 603 -30.00 -14.65 -28.79
CA PHE A 603 -30.07 -16.07 -28.49
C PHE A 603 -31.22 -16.37 -27.52
N GLY A 604 -31.75 -17.59 -27.54
CA GLY A 604 -32.88 -18.00 -26.70
C GLY A 604 -34.13 -18.38 -27.47
N GLY A 605 -35.30 -18.30 -26.81
CA GLY A 605 -36.57 -18.82 -27.31
C GLY A 605 -37.75 -17.87 -27.15
N LYS A 606 -38.51 -18.03 -26.06
CA LYS A 606 -39.82 -17.38 -25.86
C LYS A 606 -39.71 -15.95 -25.33
N GLN A 607 -40.71 -15.14 -25.69
CA GLN A 607 -40.91 -13.76 -25.25
C GLN A 607 -41.98 -13.71 -24.14
N THR A 608 -41.76 -14.39 -23.02
CA THR A 608 -42.71 -14.49 -21.89
C THR A 608 -42.10 -13.98 -20.59
N ALA A 609 -42.93 -13.51 -19.66
CA ALA A 609 -42.47 -13.17 -18.32
C ALA A 609 -42.00 -14.43 -17.60
N LEU A 610 -40.83 -14.38 -16.97
CA LEU A 610 -40.28 -15.50 -16.20
C LEU A 610 -40.31 -15.18 -14.71
N THR A 611 -40.75 -16.14 -13.90
CA THR A 611 -40.77 -16.02 -12.43
C THR A 611 -39.94 -17.13 -11.80
N GLY A 612 -39.43 -16.89 -10.60
CA GLY A 612 -38.69 -17.91 -9.87
C GLY A 612 -38.33 -17.45 -8.48
N ALA A 613 -37.65 -18.30 -7.72
CA ALA A 613 -37.08 -17.95 -6.44
C ALA A 613 -35.59 -18.29 -6.42
N ALA A 614 -34.79 -17.32 -6.00
CA ALA A 614 -33.34 -17.45 -5.87
C ALA A 614 -32.88 -16.75 -4.59
N SER A 615 -32.04 -17.41 -3.79
CA SER A 615 -31.49 -16.84 -2.56
C SER A 615 -32.55 -16.33 -1.55
N GLY A 616 -33.67 -17.03 -1.42
CA GLY A 616 -34.75 -16.65 -0.48
C GLY A 616 -35.56 -15.42 -0.89
N GLN A 617 -35.43 -14.97 -2.13
CA GLN A 617 -36.24 -13.92 -2.74
C GLN A 617 -36.91 -14.45 -4.00
N SER A 618 -38.10 -13.95 -4.28
CA SER A 618 -38.81 -14.19 -5.53
C SER A 618 -38.39 -13.14 -6.55
N PHE A 619 -38.30 -13.51 -7.82
CA PHE A 619 -37.92 -12.58 -8.88
C PHE A 619 -38.86 -12.69 -10.08
N VAL A 620 -38.90 -11.61 -10.85
CA VAL A 620 -39.63 -11.52 -12.12
C VAL A 620 -38.68 -10.98 -13.17
N GLN A 621 -38.65 -11.64 -14.31
CA GLN A 621 -37.82 -11.35 -15.45
C GLN A 621 -38.71 -10.96 -16.62
N LEU A 622 -38.52 -9.74 -17.11
CA LEU A 622 -39.31 -9.16 -18.19
C LEU A 622 -38.37 -8.76 -19.33
N ASN A 623 -38.83 -8.96 -20.55
CA ASN A 623 -38.20 -8.46 -21.76
C ASN A 623 -38.94 -7.22 -22.27
N ALA A 624 -38.34 -6.53 -23.25
CA ALA A 624 -38.92 -5.32 -23.81
C ALA A 624 -40.32 -5.54 -24.41
N GLU A 625 -40.56 -6.70 -25.03
CA GLU A 625 -41.83 -7.02 -25.69
C GLU A 625 -42.99 -7.26 -24.70
N VAL A 626 -42.73 -7.91 -23.56
CA VAL A 626 -43.74 -8.04 -22.50
C VAL A 626 -44.01 -6.66 -21.89
N LEU A 627 -42.99 -5.85 -21.64
CA LEU A 627 -43.16 -4.52 -21.04
C LEU A 627 -44.00 -3.56 -21.90
N THR A 628 -43.86 -3.60 -23.23
CA THR A 628 -44.65 -2.73 -24.11
C THR A 628 -46.14 -3.05 -24.09
N GLY A 629 -46.51 -4.31 -23.81
CA GLY A 629 -47.90 -4.78 -23.72
C GLY A 629 -48.58 -4.58 -22.36
N LEU A 630 -47.86 -4.14 -21.32
CA LEU A 630 -48.43 -3.99 -19.97
C LEU A 630 -49.17 -2.65 -19.79
N PRO A 631 -50.26 -2.62 -18.98
CA PRO A 631 -50.92 -1.39 -18.56
C PRO A 631 -49.97 -0.40 -17.88
N ARG A 632 -50.20 0.90 -18.13
CA ARG A 632 -49.38 2.01 -17.62
C ARG A 632 -50.22 2.91 -16.72
N PHE A 633 -49.54 3.58 -15.79
CA PHE A 633 -50.14 4.63 -14.95
C PHE A 633 -49.19 5.84 -14.85
N GLU A 634 -49.73 7.00 -14.47
CA GLU A 634 -48.98 8.23 -14.26
C GLU A 634 -48.61 8.37 -12.77
N PRO A 635 -47.32 8.32 -12.40
CA PRO A 635 -46.89 8.44 -11.01
C PRO A 635 -46.81 9.92 -10.58
N ARG A 636 -47.03 10.21 -9.29
CA ARG A 636 -47.00 11.57 -8.71
C ARG A 636 -45.57 12.01 -8.34
N PRO A 637 -45.03 13.13 -8.84
CA PRO A 637 -43.72 13.61 -8.42
C PRO A 637 -43.77 14.25 -7.03
N TYR A 638 -42.69 14.09 -6.26
CA TYR A 638 -42.37 14.94 -5.10
C TYR A 638 -40.96 15.49 -5.23
N VAL A 639 -40.68 16.66 -4.67
CA VAL A 639 -39.35 17.29 -4.76
C VAL A 639 -38.51 16.86 -3.56
N HIS A 640 -37.32 16.32 -3.82
CA HIS A 640 -36.31 16.11 -2.78
C HIS A 640 -35.12 17.04 -3.04
N ALA A 641 -35.09 18.16 -2.30
CA ALA A 641 -34.05 19.17 -2.42
C ALA A 641 -32.84 18.84 -1.53
N PHE A 642 -31.65 18.83 -2.13
CA PHE A 642 -30.38 18.68 -1.41
C PHE A 642 -29.67 20.04 -1.35
N VAL A 643 -29.57 20.59 -0.14
CA VAL A 643 -29.07 21.95 0.12
C VAL A 643 -27.58 21.88 0.52
N PRO A 644 -26.64 22.46 -0.24
CA PRO A 644 -25.24 22.50 0.14
C PRO A 644 -25.04 23.39 1.36
N TRP A 645 -24.47 22.84 2.44
CA TRP A 645 -24.25 23.50 3.71
C TRP A 645 -22.77 23.86 3.93
N ASN A 646 -22.17 24.46 2.90
CA ASN A 646 -20.77 24.92 2.90
C ASN A 646 -20.65 26.47 2.85
N LYS A 647 -21.78 27.16 2.68
CA LYS A 647 -21.93 28.61 2.63
C LYS A 647 -23.29 28.96 3.28
N PRO A 648 -23.46 30.19 3.81
CA PRO A 648 -24.76 30.63 4.28
C PRO A 648 -25.77 30.60 3.13
N THR A 649 -26.93 29.99 3.38
CA THR A 649 -28.00 29.84 2.40
C THR A 649 -28.56 31.21 2.01
N SER A 650 -28.68 31.47 0.71
CA SER A 650 -29.12 32.75 0.17
C SER A 650 -30.63 32.74 -0.16
N ALA A 651 -31.26 33.92 -0.18
CA ALA A 651 -32.67 34.06 -0.59
C ALA A 651 -32.94 33.55 -2.03
N GLU A 652 -31.91 33.47 -2.87
CA GLU A 652 -31.99 32.91 -4.23
C GLU A 652 -32.22 31.39 -4.22
N GLU A 653 -31.66 30.67 -3.24
CA GLU A 653 -31.80 29.21 -3.14
C GLU A 653 -33.22 28.82 -2.73
N THR A 654 -33.83 29.54 -1.78
CA THR A 654 -35.24 29.36 -1.43
C THR A 654 -36.17 29.67 -2.59
N ALA A 655 -35.87 30.69 -3.41
CA ALA A 655 -36.66 31.02 -4.59
C ALA A 655 -36.64 29.92 -5.67
N ARG A 656 -35.48 29.27 -5.88
CA ARG A 656 -35.36 28.15 -6.85
C ARG A 656 -36.19 26.92 -6.46
N ILE A 657 -36.33 26.64 -5.17
CA ILE A 657 -37.17 25.52 -4.69
C ILE A 657 -38.62 25.80 -5.06
N SER A 658 -39.12 27.01 -4.76
CA SER A 658 -40.48 27.42 -5.08
C SER A 658 -40.77 27.42 -6.58
N GLU A 659 -39.81 27.85 -7.42
CA GLU A 659 -39.93 27.79 -8.88
C GLU A 659 -40.11 26.34 -9.39
N ILE A 660 -39.32 25.40 -8.86
CA ILE A 660 -39.39 23.99 -9.28
C ILE A 660 -40.68 23.33 -8.79
N MET A 661 -41.11 23.58 -7.56
CA MET A 661 -42.40 23.08 -7.05
C MET A 661 -43.56 23.56 -7.91
N THR A 662 -43.56 24.84 -8.29
CA THR A 662 -44.57 25.43 -9.19
C THR A 662 -44.55 24.75 -10.56
N ARG A 663 -43.35 24.51 -11.13
CA ARG A 663 -43.20 23.84 -12.43
C ARG A 663 -43.65 22.37 -12.42
N LEU A 664 -43.48 21.69 -11.30
CA LEU A 664 -43.81 20.27 -11.15
C LEU A 664 -45.23 20.02 -10.62
N GLU A 665 -45.99 21.08 -10.36
CA GLU A 665 -47.36 21.02 -9.84
C GLU A 665 -47.47 20.12 -8.60
N THR A 666 -46.51 20.23 -7.67
CA THR A 666 -46.46 19.40 -6.45
C THR A 666 -46.15 20.23 -5.20
N ASP A 667 -46.86 19.92 -4.11
CA ASP A 667 -46.67 20.52 -2.79
C ASP A 667 -45.83 19.62 -1.85
N ASP A 668 -45.47 18.41 -2.28
CA ASP A 668 -44.69 17.45 -1.48
C ASP A 668 -43.18 17.76 -1.60
N LEU A 669 -42.63 18.38 -0.55
CA LEU A 669 -41.23 18.78 -0.45
C LEU A 669 -40.53 18.02 0.68
N ARG A 670 -39.37 17.44 0.36
CA ARG A 670 -38.39 16.91 1.32
C ARG A 670 -37.08 17.67 1.19
N MET A 671 -36.43 17.96 2.31
CA MET A 671 -35.17 18.70 2.33
C MET A 671 -34.10 17.94 3.11
N THR A 672 -32.91 17.84 2.52
CA THR A 672 -31.72 17.30 3.18
C THR A 672 -30.59 18.33 3.06
N ALA A 673 -30.08 18.81 4.20
CA ALA A 673 -28.88 19.64 4.25
C ALA A 673 -27.63 18.76 4.11
N VAL A 674 -26.68 19.18 3.28
CA VAL A 674 -25.51 18.39 2.90
C VAL A 674 -24.23 19.20 3.02
N ASN A 675 -23.35 18.80 3.93
CA ASN A 675 -21.95 19.16 3.91
C ASN A 675 -21.12 17.88 3.70
N TYR A 676 -20.07 17.62 4.49
CA TYR A 676 -19.45 16.29 4.50
C TYR A 676 -20.36 15.26 5.18
N GLN A 677 -21.23 15.69 6.10
CA GLN A 677 -22.35 14.94 6.67
C GLN A 677 -23.68 15.38 6.05
N ALA A 678 -24.73 14.59 6.23
CA ALA A 678 -26.08 14.92 5.77
C ALA A 678 -27.08 14.87 6.92
N GLN A 679 -28.02 15.82 6.94
CA GLN A 679 -29.11 15.92 7.90
C GLN A 679 -30.42 16.10 7.15
N ASP A 680 -31.41 15.26 7.42
CA ASP A 680 -32.76 15.42 6.92
C ASP A 680 -33.48 16.49 7.77
N LEU A 681 -34.15 17.44 7.13
CA LEU A 681 -34.81 18.58 7.78
C LEU A 681 -36.32 18.38 7.79
N GLU A 682 -36.98 18.85 8.86
CA GLU A 682 -38.44 18.87 8.94
C GLU A 682 -38.96 20.13 8.25
N VAL A 683 -39.60 19.94 7.10
CA VAL A 683 -40.12 21.04 6.27
C VAL A 683 -41.28 21.73 6.99
N THR A 684 -41.14 23.04 7.19
CA THR A 684 -42.18 23.94 7.73
C THR A 684 -42.64 24.91 6.66
N ASP A 685 -43.79 25.57 6.87
CA ASP A 685 -44.35 26.57 5.94
C ASP A 685 -43.37 27.73 5.63
N ASP A 686 -42.42 27.99 6.54
CA ASP A 686 -41.32 28.93 6.33
C ASP A 686 -40.01 28.17 6.05
N LEU A 687 -39.59 28.20 4.78
CA LEU A 687 -38.34 27.59 4.33
C LEU A 687 -37.12 28.14 5.10
N THR A 688 -37.17 29.38 5.56
CA THR A 688 -36.09 30.01 6.34
C THR A 688 -35.95 29.34 7.70
N ARG A 689 -37.06 29.14 8.42
CA ARG A 689 -37.09 28.41 9.69
C ARG A 689 -36.68 26.95 9.55
N THR A 690 -37.03 26.33 8.42
CA THR A 690 -36.60 24.97 8.09
C THR A 690 -35.07 24.86 8.03
N LEU A 691 -34.39 25.85 7.44
CA LEU A 691 -32.93 25.88 7.30
C LEU A 691 -32.22 26.18 8.64
N GLU A 692 -32.83 26.98 9.52
CA GLU A 692 -32.30 27.28 10.86
C GLU A 692 -32.15 26.05 11.77
N GLN A 693 -32.88 24.95 11.47
CA GLN A 693 -32.77 23.68 12.19
C GLN A 693 -31.45 22.92 11.95
N CYS A 694 -30.68 23.33 10.94
CA CYS A 694 -29.46 22.63 10.55
C CYS A 694 -28.31 22.89 11.53
N TRP A 695 -27.75 21.83 12.12
CA TRP A 695 -26.61 21.91 13.05
C TRP A 695 -25.28 21.58 12.39
N LEU A 696 -25.27 21.31 11.08
CA LEU A 696 -24.06 20.95 10.35
C LEU A 696 -23.05 22.11 10.38
N PRO A 697 -21.73 21.81 10.52
CA PRO A 697 -20.71 22.84 10.43
C PRO A 697 -20.72 23.47 9.03
N VAL A 698 -20.46 24.76 8.93
CA VAL A 698 -20.39 25.49 7.64
C VAL A 698 -19.06 25.23 6.90
N ALA A 699 -18.15 24.43 7.47
CA ALA A 699 -16.85 24.11 6.89
C ALA A 699 -16.88 22.74 6.17
N GLY A 700 -16.59 22.68 4.86
CA GLY A 700 -16.50 21.42 4.11
C GLY A 700 -16.84 21.54 2.62
N GLY A 701 -16.88 20.39 1.92
CA GLY A 701 -16.92 20.31 0.45
C GLY A 701 -18.24 19.91 -0.19
N SER A 702 -19.33 19.71 0.58
CA SER A 702 -20.64 19.18 0.10
C SER A 702 -20.53 17.82 -0.61
N CYS A 703 -20.75 16.72 0.12
CA CYS A 703 -20.72 15.34 -0.39
C CYS A 703 -22.10 14.90 -0.91
N MET A 704 -22.62 15.59 -1.93
CA MET A 704 -23.94 15.32 -2.51
C MET A 704 -24.22 13.87 -2.93
N PRO A 705 -23.28 13.14 -3.60
CA PRO A 705 -23.57 11.78 -4.05
C PRO A 705 -23.99 10.82 -2.93
N HIS A 706 -23.43 10.98 -1.73
CA HIS A 706 -23.74 10.16 -0.56
C HIS A 706 -25.13 10.43 0.00
N ALA A 707 -25.53 11.71 0.06
CA ALA A 707 -26.84 12.12 0.53
C ALA A 707 -27.94 11.62 -0.42
N ILE A 708 -27.74 11.81 -1.73
CA ILE A 708 -28.63 11.30 -2.77
C ILE A 708 -28.76 9.78 -2.67
N GLY A 709 -27.62 9.10 -2.44
CA GLY A 709 -27.60 7.66 -2.31
C GLY A 709 -28.37 7.10 -1.14
N ARG A 710 -28.23 7.75 0.02
CA ARG A 710 -28.99 7.41 1.22
C ARG A 710 -30.48 7.59 1.00
N ALA A 711 -30.91 8.70 0.40
CA ALA A 711 -32.31 8.98 0.11
C ALA A 711 -32.92 7.91 -0.83
N LEU A 712 -32.21 7.56 -1.90
CA LEU A 712 -32.65 6.51 -2.82
C LEU A 712 -32.68 5.13 -2.16
N TRP A 713 -31.72 4.81 -1.31
CA TRP A 713 -31.70 3.56 -0.56
C TRP A 713 -32.89 3.45 0.41
N GLN A 714 -33.19 4.50 1.18
CA GLN A 714 -34.36 4.54 2.07
C GLN A 714 -35.66 4.32 1.28
N ARG A 715 -35.79 4.95 0.11
CA ARG A 715 -36.95 4.80 -0.78
C ARG A 715 -37.21 3.36 -1.20
N THR A 716 -36.17 2.53 -1.39
CA THR A 716 -36.36 1.11 -1.73
C THR A 716 -37.04 0.31 -0.63
N ARG A 717 -36.91 0.74 0.64
CA ARG A 717 -37.49 0.06 1.81
C ARG A 717 -38.90 0.55 2.10
N GLU A 718 -39.18 1.83 1.85
CA GLU A 718 -40.50 2.47 2.02
C GLU A 718 -41.55 1.96 1.01
N ALA A 719 -41.14 1.52 -0.19
CA ALA A 719 -42.04 1.05 -1.25
C ALA A 719 -42.85 -0.22 -0.91
N GLY A 720 -42.83 -0.69 0.34
CA GLY A 720 -43.64 -1.80 0.85
C GLY A 720 -44.98 -1.40 1.50
N ASP A 721 -45.17 -0.12 1.88
CA ASP A 721 -46.33 0.36 2.66
C ASP A 721 -47.22 1.38 1.91
N ASP A 722 -48.52 1.41 2.26
CA ASP A 722 -49.56 2.43 2.01
C ASP A 722 -49.38 3.41 0.84
N GLU A 723 -49.95 3.12 -0.34
CA GLU A 723 -50.06 3.98 -1.56
C GLU A 723 -48.81 4.73 -2.07
N GLN A 724 -47.69 4.73 -1.32
CA GLN A 724 -46.50 5.54 -1.57
C GLN A 724 -45.77 5.14 -2.85
N TRP A 725 -45.93 3.90 -3.32
CA TRP A 725 -45.39 3.44 -4.60
C TRP A 725 -45.93 4.23 -5.80
N ARG A 726 -47.05 4.95 -5.64
CA ARG A 726 -47.59 5.85 -6.68
C ARG A 726 -46.80 7.14 -6.83
N SER A 727 -45.88 7.47 -5.91
CA SER A 727 -45.04 8.66 -6.00
C SER A 727 -43.57 8.36 -6.32
N TYR A 728 -42.84 9.35 -6.83
CA TYR A 728 -41.41 9.24 -7.11
C TYR A 728 -40.63 10.52 -6.79
N PRO A 729 -39.39 10.41 -6.26
CA PRO A 729 -38.54 11.56 -6.04
C PRO A 729 -38.06 12.18 -7.35
N VAL A 730 -38.25 13.49 -7.46
CA VAL A 730 -37.50 14.37 -8.34
C VAL A 730 -36.33 14.90 -7.53
N LEU A 731 -35.13 14.34 -7.79
CA LEU A 731 -33.92 14.66 -7.02
C LEU A 731 -33.37 16.00 -7.49
N PHE A 732 -33.21 16.96 -6.56
CA PHE A 732 -32.74 18.31 -6.87
C PHE A 732 -31.50 18.70 -6.04
N PRO A 733 -30.29 18.40 -6.53
CA PRO A 733 -29.05 18.91 -5.95
C PRO A 733 -28.82 20.38 -6.35
N MET A 734 -28.87 21.29 -5.37
CA MET A 734 -28.84 22.74 -5.65
C MET A 734 -27.46 23.26 -6.12
N ASP A 735 -26.40 22.52 -5.86
CA ASP A 735 -25.04 22.83 -6.33
C ASP A 735 -24.79 22.42 -7.80
N GLY A 736 -25.81 21.88 -8.48
CA GLY A 736 -25.72 21.41 -9.86
C GLY A 736 -24.97 20.08 -10.01
N THR A 737 -24.75 19.34 -8.92
CA THR A 737 -24.16 17.99 -8.97
C THR A 737 -25.00 17.11 -9.90
N LYS A 738 -24.38 16.59 -10.96
CA LYS A 738 -25.05 15.62 -11.83
C LYS A 738 -25.28 14.31 -11.08
N ILE A 739 -26.50 13.78 -11.16
CA ILE A 739 -26.81 12.48 -10.57
C ILE A 739 -26.19 11.43 -11.47
N GLU A 740 -25.18 10.72 -10.97
CA GLU A 740 -24.55 9.66 -11.74
C GLU A 740 -25.59 8.58 -12.08
N ARG A 741 -25.72 8.22 -13.36
CA ARG A 741 -26.69 7.21 -13.84
C ARG A 741 -26.51 5.82 -13.20
N GLY A 742 -25.43 5.59 -12.43
CA GLY A 742 -25.22 4.40 -11.60
C GLY A 742 -26.29 4.18 -10.52
N TRP A 743 -27.09 5.20 -10.18
CA TRP A 743 -28.24 5.05 -9.29
C TRP A 743 -29.41 4.25 -9.90
N ALA A 744 -29.39 3.97 -11.21
CA ALA A 744 -30.34 3.05 -11.85
C ALA A 744 -30.34 1.65 -11.18
N GLU A 745 -29.24 1.26 -10.53
CA GLU A 745 -29.08 -0.02 -9.81
C GLU A 745 -29.94 -0.14 -8.55
N VAL A 746 -30.42 0.98 -7.99
CA VAL A 746 -31.20 1.01 -6.75
C VAL A 746 -32.65 0.53 -6.99
N GLY A 747 -33.09 0.45 -8.25
CA GLY A 747 -34.39 -0.14 -8.62
C GLY A 747 -35.58 0.66 -8.09
N THR A 748 -35.38 1.96 -7.86
CA THR A 748 -36.42 2.93 -7.53
C THR A 748 -36.64 3.86 -8.70
N LEU A 749 -37.91 4.20 -8.93
CA LEU A 749 -38.27 5.26 -9.86
C LEU A 749 -37.76 6.59 -9.30
N TYR A 750 -36.95 7.32 -10.06
CA TYR A 750 -36.55 8.69 -9.75
C TYR A 750 -36.42 9.48 -11.05
N ALA A 751 -36.41 10.80 -10.95
CA ALA A 751 -36.20 11.70 -12.07
C ALA A 751 -35.24 12.84 -11.71
N GLU A 752 -34.62 13.39 -12.75
CA GLU A 752 -34.02 14.72 -12.68
C GLU A 752 -35.10 15.76 -13.04
N PRO A 753 -34.96 17.03 -12.62
CA PRO A 753 -35.96 18.07 -12.86
C PRO A 753 -36.29 18.32 -14.34
N GLU A 754 -35.43 17.89 -15.26
CA GLU A 754 -35.55 18.03 -16.71
C GLU A 754 -36.13 16.78 -17.40
N SER A 755 -36.26 15.65 -16.70
CA SER A 755 -36.65 14.35 -17.29
C SER A 755 -37.69 13.63 -16.43
N LEU A 756 -38.92 14.15 -16.46
CA LEU A 756 -40.05 13.61 -15.71
C LEU A 756 -40.46 12.23 -16.19
N VAL A 757 -40.98 11.44 -15.24
CA VAL A 757 -41.57 10.14 -15.54
C VAL A 757 -43.07 10.36 -15.77
N ASN A 758 -43.46 10.38 -17.03
CA ASN A 758 -44.86 10.56 -17.41
C ASN A 758 -45.65 9.24 -17.45
N ALA A 759 -44.95 8.09 -17.47
CA ALA A 759 -45.59 6.78 -17.46
C ALA A 759 -44.72 5.72 -16.76
N ALA A 760 -45.36 4.90 -15.93
CA ALA A 760 -44.75 3.81 -15.20
C ALA A 760 -45.59 2.54 -15.24
N ILE A 761 -44.97 1.41 -14.92
CA ILE A 761 -45.58 0.09 -14.81
C ILE A 761 -45.42 -0.37 -13.36
N ALA A 762 -46.50 -0.72 -12.69
CA ALA A 762 -46.48 -1.23 -11.32
C ALA A 762 -46.86 -2.71 -11.31
N LEU A 763 -45.97 -3.54 -10.77
CA LEU A 763 -46.13 -4.98 -10.66
C LEU A 763 -46.22 -5.39 -9.20
N ARG A 764 -47.15 -6.30 -8.88
CA ARG A 764 -47.37 -6.83 -7.54
C ARG A 764 -47.09 -8.33 -7.54
N MET A 765 -46.33 -8.76 -6.53
CA MET A 765 -46.15 -10.17 -6.19
C MET A 765 -45.90 -10.28 -4.69
N ASN A 766 -46.48 -11.29 -4.05
CA ASN A 766 -46.34 -11.54 -2.60
C ASN A 766 -46.68 -10.30 -1.73
N GLY A 767 -47.72 -9.56 -2.12
CA GLY A 767 -48.20 -8.37 -1.40
C GLY A 767 -47.36 -7.10 -1.59
N VAL A 768 -46.23 -7.16 -2.29
CA VAL A 768 -45.34 -6.01 -2.49
C VAL A 768 -45.40 -5.50 -3.92
N VAL A 769 -45.46 -4.17 -4.08
CA VAL A 769 -45.47 -3.49 -5.38
C VAL A 769 -44.06 -3.03 -5.75
N ARG A 770 -43.69 -3.19 -7.02
CA ARG A 770 -42.46 -2.66 -7.62
C ARG A 770 -42.81 -1.87 -8.88
N VAL A 771 -42.17 -0.73 -9.05
CA VAL A 771 -42.48 0.22 -10.12
C VAL A 771 -41.27 0.34 -11.06
N LEU A 772 -41.55 0.26 -12.36
CA LEU A 772 -40.59 0.43 -13.45
C LEU A 772 -40.99 1.63 -14.30
N ARG A 773 -40.02 2.28 -14.95
CA ARG A 773 -40.32 3.25 -16.01
C ARG A 773 -40.92 2.52 -17.21
N ALA A 774 -41.86 3.17 -17.91
CA ALA A 774 -42.48 2.59 -19.10
C ALA A 774 -41.53 2.45 -20.31
N ASP A 775 -40.36 3.11 -20.29
CA ASP A 775 -39.30 3.01 -21.30
C ASP A 775 -38.23 1.95 -20.98
N ALA A 776 -38.43 1.15 -19.93
CA ALA A 776 -37.55 0.04 -19.58
C ALA A 776 -37.58 -1.06 -20.67
N THR A 777 -36.45 -1.75 -20.86
CA THR A 777 -36.29 -2.82 -21.85
C THR A 777 -36.24 -4.20 -21.20
N ASP A 778 -35.07 -4.73 -20.89
CA ASP A 778 -34.95 -5.95 -20.09
C ASP A 778 -34.84 -5.57 -18.60
N SER A 779 -35.69 -6.16 -17.76
CA SER A 779 -35.75 -5.83 -16.33
C SER A 779 -35.81 -7.08 -15.45
N LEU A 780 -35.07 -7.06 -14.34
CA LEU A 780 -35.11 -8.09 -13.30
C LEU A 780 -35.59 -7.50 -11.98
N LEU A 781 -36.88 -7.71 -11.68
CA LEU A 781 -37.50 -7.28 -10.44
C LEU A 781 -37.39 -8.32 -9.34
N ARG A 782 -37.38 -7.86 -8.09
CA ARG A 782 -37.22 -8.69 -6.89
C ARG A 782 -38.32 -8.38 -5.88
N PHE A 783 -38.84 -9.44 -5.27
CA PHE A 783 -39.95 -9.43 -4.34
C PHE A 783 -39.61 -10.32 -3.13
N PRO A 784 -40.15 -10.01 -1.95
CA PRO A 784 -39.97 -10.87 -0.78
C PRO A 784 -40.67 -12.23 -0.99
N GLY A 785 -40.21 -13.24 -0.25
CA GLY A 785 -40.78 -14.59 -0.26
C GLY A 785 -39.87 -15.62 -0.93
N THR A 786 -39.97 -16.86 -0.45
CA THR A 786 -39.19 -18.01 -0.94
C THR A 786 -39.85 -18.73 -2.10
N THR A 787 -41.08 -18.38 -2.45
CA THR A 787 -41.84 -18.92 -3.57
C THR A 787 -42.49 -17.78 -4.37
N PRO A 788 -42.45 -17.82 -5.71
CA PRO A 788 -43.10 -16.82 -6.54
C PRO A 788 -44.62 -16.98 -6.44
N GLY A 789 -45.30 -15.93 -5.98
CA GLY A 789 -46.76 -15.82 -6.01
C GLY A 789 -47.29 -15.43 -7.40
N PRO A 790 -48.62 -15.21 -7.54
CA PRO A 790 -49.18 -14.72 -8.79
C PRO A 790 -48.61 -13.33 -9.12
N LEU A 791 -48.21 -13.15 -10.38
CA LEU A 791 -47.75 -11.86 -10.90
C LEU A 791 -48.96 -11.05 -11.37
N GLU A 792 -49.08 -9.83 -10.86
CA GLU A 792 -50.17 -8.91 -11.23
C GLU A 792 -49.60 -7.56 -11.65
N VAL A 793 -50.31 -6.86 -12.53
CA VAL A 793 -49.99 -5.50 -13.01
C VAL A 793 -51.12 -4.54 -12.67
N TYR A 794 -50.76 -3.34 -12.23
CA TYR A 794 -51.71 -2.28 -11.96
C TYR A 794 -52.13 -1.59 -13.25
N ASP A 795 -53.43 -1.49 -13.48
CA ASP A 795 -53.99 -0.70 -14.57
C ASP A 795 -54.45 0.66 -14.06
N GLY A 796 -53.77 1.72 -14.52
CA GLY A 796 -54.07 3.10 -14.15
C GLY A 796 -55.47 3.57 -14.55
N LYS A 797 -56.12 2.93 -15.52
CA LYS A 797 -57.48 3.28 -15.97
C LYS A 797 -58.56 2.70 -15.07
N THR A 798 -58.39 1.45 -14.64
CA THR A 798 -59.38 0.73 -13.82
C THR A 798 -59.09 0.85 -12.33
N GLY A 799 -57.88 1.26 -11.94
CA GLY A 799 -57.46 1.35 -10.55
C GLY A 799 -57.26 -0.01 -9.87
N ALA A 800 -57.23 -1.10 -10.63
CA ALA A 800 -57.17 -2.48 -10.14
C ALA A 800 -55.93 -3.22 -10.64
N PHE A 801 -55.56 -4.28 -9.93
CA PHE A 801 -54.51 -5.22 -10.35
C PHE A 801 -55.11 -6.34 -11.21
N SER A 802 -54.46 -6.65 -12.33
CA SER A 802 -54.84 -7.75 -13.23
C SER A 802 -53.69 -8.76 -13.40
N PRO A 803 -53.96 -10.05 -13.61
CA PRO A 803 -52.92 -11.08 -13.69
C PRO A 803 -52.07 -10.95 -14.97
N VAL A 804 -50.77 -11.23 -14.86
CA VAL A 804 -49.83 -11.29 -15.99
C VAL A 804 -49.39 -12.74 -16.20
N ALA A 805 -49.45 -13.22 -17.44
CA ALA A 805 -48.99 -14.57 -17.77
C ALA A 805 -47.48 -14.70 -17.57
N SER A 806 -47.04 -15.72 -16.81
CA SER A 806 -45.63 -15.98 -16.55
C SER A 806 -45.31 -17.48 -16.47
N GLU A 807 -44.11 -17.87 -16.90
CA GLU A 807 -43.57 -19.23 -16.74
C GLU A 807 -42.55 -19.28 -15.59
N GLN A 808 -42.49 -20.40 -14.86
CA GLN A 808 -41.54 -20.57 -13.76
C GLN A 808 -40.20 -21.14 -14.25
N VAL A 809 -39.10 -20.54 -13.80
CA VAL A 809 -37.74 -21.05 -14.03
C VAL A 809 -37.45 -22.17 -13.05
N THR A 810 -37.17 -23.37 -13.55
CA THR A 810 -36.93 -24.59 -12.75
C THR A 810 -35.46 -25.04 -12.73
N GLU A 811 -34.60 -24.44 -13.56
CA GLU A 811 -33.19 -24.83 -13.66
C GLU A 811 -32.39 -24.39 -12.42
N GLN A 812 -32.10 -25.34 -11.52
CA GLN A 812 -31.45 -25.04 -10.23
C GLN A 812 -30.06 -24.40 -10.38
N ALA A 813 -29.25 -24.86 -11.33
CA ALA A 813 -27.90 -24.33 -11.56
C ALA A 813 -27.93 -22.83 -11.93
N TYR A 814 -28.91 -22.42 -12.74
CA TYR A 814 -29.16 -21.03 -13.07
C TYR A 814 -29.68 -20.26 -11.85
N LEU A 815 -30.64 -20.80 -11.09
CA LEU A 815 -31.19 -20.15 -9.90
C LEU A 815 -30.12 -19.90 -8.81
N ASP A 816 -29.20 -20.84 -8.62
CA ASP A 816 -28.09 -20.69 -7.66
C ASP A 816 -27.12 -19.58 -8.09
N SER A 817 -26.78 -19.56 -9.38
CA SER A 817 -25.90 -18.55 -10.00
C SER A 817 -26.54 -17.16 -9.96
N LEU A 818 -27.83 -17.08 -10.29
CA LEU A 818 -28.62 -15.86 -10.21
C LEU A 818 -28.73 -15.39 -8.76
N GLY A 819 -28.95 -16.29 -7.81
CA GLY A 819 -29.01 -15.96 -6.38
C GLY A 819 -27.70 -15.36 -5.85
N LEU A 820 -26.55 -15.84 -6.32
CA LEU A 820 -25.24 -15.24 -6.02
C LEU A 820 -25.14 -13.82 -6.60
N TRP A 821 -25.47 -13.64 -7.88
CA TRP A 821 -25.44 -12.35 -8.54
C TRP A 821 -26.40 -11.35 -7.91
N LEU A 822 -27.63 -11.77 -7.56
CA LEU A 822 -28.65 -10.94 -6.94
C LEU A 822 -28.21 -10.42 -5.57
N ARG A 823 -27.65 -11.30 -4.72
CA ARG A 823 -27.11 -10.90 -3.40
C ARG A 823 -25.94 -9.92 -3.53
N SER A 824 -25.00 -10.18 -4.44
CA SER A 824 -23.88 -9.27 -4.69
C SER A 824 -24.36 -7.91 -5.23
N SER A 825 -25.35 -7.93 -6.12
CA SER A 825 -26.00 -6.73 -6.65
C SER A 825 -26.77 -5.95 -5.56
N GLN A 826 -27.43 -6.65 -4.63
CA GLN A 826 -28.13 -6.03 -3.50
C GLN A 826 -27.15 -5.35 -2.53
N ALA A 827 -26.07 -6.04 -2.16
CA ALA A 827 -25.08 -5.49 -1.24
C ALA A 827 -24.48 -4.17 -1.76
N ARG A 828 -24.32 -4.00 -3.09
CA ARG A 828 -23.83 -2.73 -3.68
C ARG A 828 -24.74 -1.53 -3.45
N ARG A 829 -26.03 -1.73 -3.16
CA ARG A 829 -26.94 -0.62 -2.83
C ARG A 829 -26.59 0.04 -1.50
N ASN A 830 -25.90 -0.67 -0.60
CA ASN A 830 -25.30 -0.11 0.60
C ASN A 830 -23.78 -0.34 0.59
N PRO A 831 -22.96 0.67 0.26
CA PRO A 831 -21.51 0.52 0.14
C PRO A 831 -20.81 -0.14 1.35
N ALA A 832 -21.32 0.08 2.57
CA ALA A 832 -20.80 -0.59 3.77
C ALA A 832 -21.05 -2.11 3.75
N GLU A 833 -22.27 -2.54 3.40
CA GLU A 833 -22.63 -3.96 3.28
C GLU A 833 -21.83 -4.64 2.15
N ALA A 834 -21.63 -3.93 1.03
CA ALA A 834 -20.80 -4.39 -0.07
C ALA A 834 -19.35 -4.69 0.36
N GLU A 835 -18.78 -3.82 1.18
CA GLU A 835 -17.39 -3.97 1.65
C GLU A 835 -17.28 -5.12 2.68
N GLU A 836 -18.25 -5.26 3.58
CA GLU A 836 -18.27 -6.33 4.59
C GLU A 836 -18.39 -7.73 3.95
N THR A 837 -19.19 -7.84 2.89
CA THR A 837 -19.49 -9.11 2.23
C THR A 837 -18.58 -9.42 1.03
N LEU A 838 -17.68 -8.48 0.66
CA LEU A 838 -16.80 -8.56 -0.51
C LEU A 838 -16.05 -9.89 -0.61
N ALA A 839 -15.36 -10.29 0.47
CA ALA A 839 -14.55 -11.50 0.48
C ALA A 839 -15.39 -12.77 0.25
N GLN A 840 -16.60 -12.79 0.79
CA GLN A 840 -17.51 -13.93 0.62
C GLN A 840 -18.02 -14.02 -0.81
N PHE A 841 -18.42 -12.90 -1.41
CA PHE A 841 -18.91 -12.88 -2.79
C PHE A 841 -17.83 -13.20 -3.81
N VAL A 842 -16.62 -12.65 -3.66
CA VAL A 842 -15.51 -12.95 -4.58
C VAL A 842 -15.11 -14.43 -4.47
N LYS A 843 -15.05 -14.99 -3.25
CA LYS A 843 -14.75 -16.41 -3.06
C LYS A 843 -15.82 -17.31 -3.71
N ARG A 844 -17.10 -17.04 -3.48
CA ARG A 844 -18.18 -17.80 -4.14
C ARG A 844 -18.17 -17.62 -5.65
N SER A 845 -17.84 -16.44 -6.16
CA SER A 845 -17.66 -16.16 -7.59
C SER A 845 -16.55 -17.03 -8.18
N GLN A 846 -15.41 -17.17 -7.48
CA GLN A 846 -14.32 -18.08 -7.87
C GLN A 846 -14.74 -19.56 -7.87
N GLU A 847 -15.42 -20.01 -6.82
CA GLU A 847 -15.89 -21.41 -6.69
C GLU A 847 -16.94 -21.77 -7.75
N THR A 848 -17.84 -20.84 -8.04
CA THR A 848 -18.92 -21.06 -9.00
C THR A 848 -18.52 -20.74 -10.43
N GLY A 849 -17.43 -20.04 -10.70
CA GLY A 849 -17.10 -19.55 -12.04
C GLY A 849 -18.13 -18.56 -12.60
N ILE A 850 -18.92 -17.89 -11.75
CA ILE A 850 -19.90 -16.88 -12.18
C ILE A 850 -19.37 -15.52 -11.78
N MET A 851 -19.19 -14.62 -12.75
CA MET A 851 -18.73 -13.26 -12.44
C MET A 851 -19.85 -12.46 -11.79
N VAL A 852 -19.53 -11.83 -10.66
CA VAL A 852 -20.42 -10.90 -9.95
C VAL A 852 -19.87 -9.47 -10.08
N PRO A 853 -20.67 -8.42 -9.82
CA PRO A 853 -20.22 -7.04 -10.02
C PRO A 853 -18.99 -6.59 -9.21
N MET A 854 -18.67 -7.29 -8.11
CA MET A 854 -17.48 -7.04 -7.29
C MET A 854 -16.23 -7.79 -7.75
N SER A 855 -16.37 -8.70 -8.71
CA SER A 855 -15.27 -9.50 -9.26
C SER A 855 -15.02 -9.15 -10.74
N SER A 856 -13.93 -9.67 -11.28
CA SER A 856 -13.57 -9.49 -12.69
C SER A 856 -12.82 -10.71 -13.18
N TYR A 857 -13.04 -11.06 -14.44
CA TYR A 857 -12.22 -12.00 -15.16
C TYR A 857 -10.97 -11.30 -15.68
N ILE A 858 -9.82 -11.92 -15.46
CA ILE A 858 -8.55 -11.47 -16.01
C ILE A 858 -7.77 -12.66 -16.55
N VAL A 859 -7.15 -12.46 -17.71
CA VAL A 859 -6.20 -13.40 -18.32
C VAL A 859 -4.82 -12.76 -18.26
N VAL A 860 -3.81 -13.54 -17.86
CA VAL A 860 -2.40 -13.13 -17.80
C VAL A 860 -1.52 -14.25 -18.35
N GLU A 861 -0.35 -13.89 -18.88
CA GLU A 861 0.54 -14.76 -19.65
C GLU A 861 1.38 -15.69 -18.76
N ASN A 862 1.87 -15.19 -17.61
CA ASN A 862 2.90 -15.90 -16.84
C ASN A 862 2.57 -16.14 -15.35
N SER A 863 3.36 -17.04 -14.74
CA SER A 863 3.17 -17.48 -13.35
C SER A 863 3.44 -16.36 -12.33
N ALA A 864 4.38 -15.46 -12.62
CA ALA A 864 4.71 -14.32 -11.78
C ALA A 864 3.55 -13.31 -11.68
N GLN A 865 2.88 -13.03 -12.80
CA GLN A 865 1.69 -12.18 -12.87
C GLN A 865 0.55 -12.78 -12.04
N TRP A 866 0.31 -14.11 -12.12
CA TRP A 866 -0.67 -14.80 -11.27
C TRP A 866 -0.36 -14.66 -9.78
N LYS A 867 0.89 -14.89 -9.36
CA LYS A 867 1.30 -14.75 -7.95
C LYS A 867 1.14 -13.31 -7.45
N MET A 868 1.42 -12.33 -8.29
CA MET A 868 1.23 -10.93 -7.93
C MET A 868 -0.26 -10.58 -7.80
N LEU A 869 -1.10 -11.09 -8.70
CA LEU A 869 -2.55 -10.94 -8.63
C LEU A 869 -3.12 -11.55 -7.36
N GLU A 870 -2.67 -12.72 -6.95
CA GLU A 870 -3.04 -13.30 -5.67
C GLU A 870 -2.63 -12.43 -4.48
N ARG A 871 -1.43 -11.82 -4.52
CA ARG A 871 -0.97 -10.91 -3.46
C ARG A 871 -1.83 -9.65 -3.39
N MET A 872 -2.10 -9.01 -4.53
CA MET A 872 -2.92 -7.80 -4.61
C MET A 872 -4.37 -8.08 -4.22
N HIS A 873 -4.91 -9.22 -4.65
CA HIS A 873 -6.21 -9.71 -4.23
C HIS A 873 -6.27 -9.91 -2.71
N LYS A 874 -5.32 -10.64 -2.11
CA LYS A 874 -5.24 -10.84 -0.65
C LYS A 874 -5.07 -9.51 0.11
N GLN A 875 -4.30 -8.56 -0.45
CA GLN A 875 -4.13 -7.23 0.13
C GLN A 875 -5.45 -6.45 0.12
N ARG A 876 -6.18 -6.45 -0.99
CA ARG A 876 -7.46 -5.75 -1.11
C ARG A 876 -8.57 -6.35 -0.28
N LEU A 877 -8.60 -7.68 -0.10
CA LEU A 877 -9.56 -8.33 0.81
C LEU A 877 -9.31 -8.02 2.29
N LYS A 878 -8.08 -7.67 2.68
CA LYS A 878 -7.72 -7.27 4.06
C LYS A 878 -7.70 -5.75 4.26
N GLY A 879 -7.63 -5.01 3.16
CA GLY A 879 -7.40 -3.57 3.11
C GLY A 879 -8.67 -2.76 2.89
N ASP A 880 -8.61 -1.48 3.22
CA ASP A 880 -9.73 -0.54 3.08
C ASP A 880 -9.96 -0.15 1.60
N SER A 881 -11.22 -0.11 1.15
CA SER A 881 -11.63 0.19 -0.23
C SER A 881 -11.15 1.55 -0.76
N GLY A 882 -10.95 2.50 0.16
CA GLY A 882 -10.48 3.85 -0.15
C GLY A 882 -9.03 3.91 -0.65
N LEU A 883 -8.25 2.84 -0.42
CA LEU A 883 -6.86 2.74 -0.80
C LEU A 883 -6.70 2.12 -2.21
N GLY A 884 -5.60 2.46 -2.87
CA GLY A 884 -5.26 1.98 -4.20
C GLY A 884 -3.91 1.27 -4.21
N PHE A 885 -3.63 0.53 -5.27
CA PHE A 885 -2.36 -0.20 -5.38
C PHE A 885 -1.23 0.66 -5.92
N THR A 886 0.01 0.32 -5.57
CA THR A 886 1.21 0.86 -6.22
C THR A 886 2.22 -0.22 -6.51
N THR A 887 3.23 0.15 -7.29
CA THR A 887 4.50 -0.57 -7.32
C THR A 887 5.02 -0.76 -5.89
N PRO A 888 5.41 -1.99 -5.51
CA PRO A 888 5.87 -2.28 -4.17
C PRO A 888 7.13 -1.47 -3.87
N ALA A 889 7.16 -0.80 -2.71
CA ALA A 889 8.37 -0.19 -2.20
C ALA A 889 9.39 -1.29 -1.84
N PRO A 890 10.70 -1.00 -1.94
CA PRO A 890 11.73 -1.96 -1.53
C PRO A 890 11.50 -2.37 -0.06
N PRO A 891 11.66 -3.67 0.25
CA PRO A 891 11.13 -4.21 1.48
C PRO A 891 12.00 -3.89 2.72
N MET A 892 11.35 -3.64 3.87
CA MET A 892 11.94 -3.16 5.14
C MET A 892 12.82 -4.16 5.93
N TRP A 893 13.45 -5.15 5.30
CA TRP A 893 14.23 -6.19 6.01
C TRP A 893 15.47 -5.65 6.72
N LEU A 894 15.88 -4.40 6.45
CA LEU A 894 16.93 -3.68 7.20
C LEU A 894 16.61 -3.48 8.69
N LEU A 895 15.37 -3.72 9.15
CA LEU A 895 14.96 -3.61 10.55
C LEU A 895 14.98 -4.94 11.34
N LEU A 896 15.12 -6.09 10.68
CA LEU A 896 15.22 -7.40 11.33
C LEU A 896 16.39 -7.53 12.34
N PRO A 897 17.55 -6.87 12.13
CA PRO A 897 18.64 -6.90 13.11
C PRO A 897 18.28 -6.28 14.46
N ALA A 898 17.35 -5.33 14.49
CA ALA A 898 16.90 -4.66 15.72
C ALA A 898 15.85 -5.49 16.48
N VAL A 899 14.97 -6.21 15.76
CA VAL A 899 13.91 -7.05 16.37
C VAL A 899 14.49 -8.36 16.93
N LEU A 900 15.47 -8.95 16.24
CA LEU A 900 16.16 -10.15 16.73
C LEU A 900 17.04 -9.85 17.96
N LEU A 901 17.56 -8.62 18.11
CA LEU A 901 18.27 -8.17 19.31
C LEU A 901 17.36 -8.20 20.55
N VAL A 902 16.09 -7.79 20.42
CA VAL A 902 15.12 -7.78 21.53
C VAL A 902 14.72 -9.20 21.94
N ASN A 903 14.51 -10.10 20.97
CA ASN A 903 14.17 -11.49 21.27
C ASN A 903 15.38 -12.29 21.80
N PHE A 904 16.60 -12.02 21.34
CA PHE A 904 17.83 -12.64 21.86
C PHE A 904 18.12 -12.25 23.32
N VAL A 905 17.83 -11.00 23.70
CA VAL A 905 17.90 -10.54 25.10
C VAL A 905 16.82 -11.21 25.97
N ARG A 906 15.65 -11.51 25.39
CA ARG A 906 14.56 -12.21 26.08
C ARG A 906 14.87 -13.70 26.32
N ASP A 907 15.56 -14.36 25.41
CA ASP A 907 15.91 -15.80 25.53
C ASP A 907 17.07 -16.06 26.49
N ARG A 908 18.00 -15.10 26.65
CA ARG A 908 19.03 -15.16 27.71
C ARG A 908 18.45 -15.05 29.12
N ARG A 909 17.31 -14.39 29.32
CA ARG A 909 16.64 -14.35 30.64
C ARG A 909 16.08 -15.71 31.06
N LYS A 910 15.74 -16.59 30.12
CA LYS A 910 15.22 -17.94 30.42
C LYS A 910 16.31 -18.95 30.74
N ARG A 911 17.55 -18.76 30.26
CA ARG A 911 18.66 -19.71 30.47
C ARG A 911 19.59 -19.34 31.62
N CYS A 912 19.53 -18.11 32.14
CA CYS A 912 20.33 -17.68 33.31
C CYS A 912 19.56 -17.77 34.64
N GLY A 913 18.36 -18.37 34.66
CA GLY A 913 17.59 -18.62 35.89
C GLY A 913 17.98 -19.89 36.66
N GLY A 914 19.16 -20.47 36.39
CA GLY A 914 19.56 -21.78 36.92
C GLY A 914 20.93 -21.84 37.58
N TYR A 915 21.56 -20.72 37.93
CA TYR A 915 22.78 -20.72 38.73
C TYR A 915 22.73 -19.60 39.76
N THR A 916 22.16 -19.95 40.92
CA THR A 916 22.42 -19.31 42.20
C THR A 916 23.16 -20.32 43.07
N ALA A 917 24.47 -20.15 43.17
CA ALA A 917 25.32 -20.50 44.29
C ALA A 917 26.60 -19.69 44.12
#